data_AF-A0A183UKD6-F1
#
_entry.id   AF-A0A183UKD6-F1
#
_cell.length_a   1.000
_cell.length_b   1.000
_cell.length_c   1.000
_cell.angle_alpha   90.00
_cell.angle_beta   90.00
_cell.angle_gamma   90.00
#
_symmetry.space_group_name_H-M   'P 1'
#
loop_
_entity.id
_entity.type
_entity.pdbx_description
1 polymer ?
#
loop_
_entity_poly.entity_id
_entity_poly.type
_entity_poly.pdbx_seq_one_letter_code
_entity_poly.pdbx_strand_id
1 'polypeptide(L)'
;MWNNYKLAVCTNQRKAQICRTLTPPPWIPKKEERVFEQLDRETRELLQQVLEQEKSGYRPSWRQSEESPLREGLSRNVKTEGVEWNENSKRVGLLARKIGMLPQWLNDGTRVLCTMLEFPDNCVVSAIDPETWYRKSLVGKSKAFGIRGPMWKVTVGAVNADPSKFTRVYRNVFECQGLPVKQHLGSFMVTEDAVVAPGTPLHVCHFTVGQFIAVTGRTIDWGFQGGMHRWGMRGMPARRTTKSHRRIGSIGSTGDARVWPGKRMPGHMGYEWVTTSGLEVLRINPTKQVMYIKGCVPGEIGEILLVKDCLQPLKRVKNPPFPTYYPTPPEASASKEDVTETEALRSPNAPVIAPDGEIFASNLFRFTSPSIVFTEEHETKAAERAEQQGPLSGERPFLASRLPRAISAARLPHGVLLSIFEYLTLRDLAACMRVCRHWWAVLEYQDSIVWERLAHRIVPEEAMNDPCLLSETPSYKEKIRAYFFAWNPNDSSKNNYLRPNGFTVHRNPVAQSTDGIRGKIGVSNGIHAWEFIWEGPLGTVACIGVGSKHAALHCQGYVALLGSDDQSWGWNLVDNQLMHNNAQISPYPRVNNPPKYQMGDRIRMVMDCDRHTLYFERGTEFLGVAFNNLPPLKLFPAMCGVYGNTEVSMVYLGPPLLG
;
A
#
# COMPACT_ATOMS: atom_id res chain seq x y z
N MET A 1 5.38 -8.60 -65.32
CA MET A 1 6.69 -8.52 -64.61
C MET A 1 6.45 -8.27 -63.13
N TRP A 2 5.99 -9.31 -62.43
CA TRP A 2 5.70 -9.26 -61.00
C TRP A 2 6.68 -10.16 -60.24
N ASN A 3 7.05 -9.70 -59.05
CA ASN A 3 7.61 -10.44 -57.92
C ASN A 3 9.01 -11.05 -58.09
N ASN A 4 10.01 -10.34 -57.58
CA ASN A 4 11.21 -10.95 -57.00
C ASN A 4 11.86 -10.01 -55.98
N TYR A 5 11.38 -10.04 -54.73
CA TYR A 5 12.23 -9.79 -53.57
C TYR A 5 11.88 -10.80 -52.49
N LYS A 6 12.68 -11.89 -52.47
CA LYS A 6 12.75 -12.85 -51.37
C LYS A 6 13.12 -12.10 -50.10
N LEU A 7 12.17 -11.99 -49.18
CA LEU A 7 12.44 -11.69 -47.78
C LEU A 7 13.29 -12.82 -47.21
N ALA A 8 14.58 -12.58 -47.08
CA ALA A 8 15.49 -13.41 -46.31
C ALA A 8 14.99 -13.42 -44.87
N VAL A 9 14.38 -14.53 -44.46
CA VAL A 9 14.10 -14.81 -43.06
C VAL A 9 15.44 -15.03 -42.37
N CYS A 10 16.02 -13.95 -41.85
CA CYS A 10 17.09 -14.04 -40.88
C CYS A 10 16.56 -14.82 -39.67
N THR A 11 16.93 -16.08 -39.58
CA THR A 11 16.92 -16.91 -38.37
C THR A 11 17.96 -16.38 -37.38
N ASN A 12 17.85 -15.10 -37.01
CA ASN A 12 18.53 -14.60 -35.84
C ASN A 12 17.78 -15.14 -34.64
N GLN A 13 18.43 -16.09 -33.95
CA GLN A 13 18.15 -16.46 -32.58
C GLN A 13 18.04 -15.18 -31.74
N ARG A 14 16.83 -14.65 -31.66
CA ARG A 14 16.51 -13.55 -30.76
C ARG A 14 16.69 -14.13 -29.37
N LYS A 15 17.82 -13.80 -28.72
CA LYS A 15 17.86 -13.59 -27.28
C LYS A 15 16.77 -12.57 -26.99
N ALA A 16 15.54 -13.07 -26.83
CA ALA A 16 14.42 -12.26 -26.43
C ALA A 16 14.76 -11.74 -25.04
N GLN A 17 15.17 -10.48 -24.97
CA GLN A 17 14.91 -9.70 -23.79
C GLN A 17 13.38 -9.64 -23.69
N ILE A 18 12.82 -10.65 -23.01
CA ILE A 18 11.41 -10.72 -22.67
C ILE A 18 11.16 -9.50 -21.80
N CYS A 19 10.61 -8.44 -22.38
CA CYS A 19 9.95 -7.38 -21.65
C CYS A 19 8.91 -8.05 -20.76
N ARG A 20 9.18 -8.10 -19.46
CA ARG A 20 8.28 -8.70 -18.47
C ARG A 20 7.14 -7.72 -18.20
N THR A 21 6.19 -7.64 -19.12
CA THR A 21 4.85 -7.15 -18.77
C THR A 21 4.14 -8.32 -18.10
N LEU A 22 3.99 -8.24 -16.76
CA LEU A 22 3.35 -9.29 -15.94
C LEU A 22 1.83 -9.38 -16.17
N THR A 23 1.25 -8.39 -16.85
CA THR A 23 -0.12 -8.45 -17.34
C THR A 23 -0.13 -9.19 -18.68
N PRO A 24 -0.83 -10.33 -18.79
CA PRO A 24 -1.13 -10.88 -20.11
C PRO A 24 -1.81 -9.77 -20.92
N PRO A 25 -1.51 -9.66 -22.22
CA PRO A 25 -2.14 -8.63 -23.03
C PRO A 25 -3.67 -8.69 -22.91
N PRO A 26 -4.36 -7.54 -22.87
CA PRO A 26 -5.78 -7.47 -22.54
C PRO A 26 -6.70 -8.24 -23.50
N TRP A 27 -6.20 -8.62 -24.68
CA TRP A 27 -6.91 -9.45 -25.66
C TRP A 27 -6.77 -10.96 -25.44
N ILE A 28 -5.93 -11.43 -24.50
CA ILE A 28 -5.93 -12.84 -24.12
C ILE A 28 -7.18 -13.06 -23.27
N PRO A 29 -8.14 -13.88 -23.72
CA PRO A 29 -9.31 -14.19 -22.92
C PRO A 29 -8.84 -14.84 -21.62
N LYS A 30 -9.30 -14.29 -20.48
CA LYS A 30 -9.04 -14.89 -19.17
C LYS A 30 -9.64 -16.29 -19.20
N LYS A 31 -8.85 -17.30 -18.88
CA LYS A 31 -9.36 -18.66 -18.70
C LYS A 31 -10.18 -18.68 -17.41
N GLU A 32 -11.50 -18.54 -17.54
CA GLU A 32 -12.42 -18.72 -16.42
C GLU A 32 -12.52 -20.22 -16.14
N GLU A 33 -11.81 -20.69 -15.12
CA GLU A 33 -12.09 -22.02 -14.57
C GLU A 33 -13.40 -21.92 -13.78
N ARG A 34 -14.49 -22.38 -14.38
CA ARG A 34 -15.78 -22.56 -13.71
C ARG A 34 -15.64 -23.66 -12.68
N VAL A 35 -15.28 -23.30 -11.44
CA VAL A 35 -15.46 -24.20 -10.30
C VAL A 35 -16.95 -24.14 -9.97
N PHE A 36 -17.69 -25.20 -10.30
CA PHE A 36 -19.06 -25.37 -9.83
C PHE A 36 -19.01 -25.64 -8.32
N GLU A 37 -19.11 -24.62 -7.49
CA GLU A 37 -19.33 -24.77 -6.04
C GLU A 37 -20.80 -25.11 -5.78
N GLN A 38 -21.26 -26.26 -6.26
CA GLN A 38 -22.46 -26.91 -5.72
C GLN A 38 -22.02 -27.83 -4.58
N LEU A 39 -21.53 -27.25 -3.49
CA LEU A 39 -21.25 -27.96 -2.26
C LEU A 39 -22.32 -27.59 -1.24
N ASP A 40 -22.95 -28.61 -0.65
CA ASP A 40 -23.82 -28.41 0.50
C ASP A 40 -23.05 -27.73 1.63
N ARG A 41 -23.76 -26.94 2.43
CA ARG A 41 -23.16 -26.15 3.51
C ARG A 41 -22.37 -27.03 4.49
N GLU A 42 -22.91 -28.18 4.87
CA GLU A 42 -22.26 -29.14 5.78
C GLU A 42 -20.93 -29.66 5.20
N THR A 43 -20.93 -30.03 3.92
CA THR A 43 -19.72 -30.51 3.22
C THR A 43 -18.66 -29.42 3.11
N ARG A 44 -19.08 -28.16 2.92
CA ARG A 44 -18.17 -27.01 2.88
C ARG A 44 -17.52 -26.76 4.24
N GLU A 45 -18.30 -26.84 5.32
CA GLU A 45 -17.79 -26.68 6.69
C GLU A 45 -16.80 -27.81 7.02
N LEU A 46 -17.13 -29.06 6.69
CA LEU A 46 -16.22 -30.20 6.85
C LEU A 46 -14.93 -30.04 6.04
N LEU A 47 -15.03 -29.62 4.77
CA LEU A 47 -13.86 -29.39 3.93
C LEU A 47 -12.95 -28.31 4.52
N GLN A 48 -13.53 -27.23 5.05
CA GLN A 48 -12.77 -26.18 5.71
C GLN A 48 -12.03 -26.71 6.95
N GLN A 49 -12.68 -27.54 7.76
CA GLN A 49 -12.03 -28.19 8.91
C GLN A 49 -10.85 -29.08 8.48
N VAL A 50 -11.02 -29.89 7.43
CA VAL A 50 -9.94 -30.74 6.89
C VAL A 50 -8.77 -29.89 6.38
N LEU A 51 -9.05 -28.79 5.67
CA LEU A 51 -8.03 -27.87 5.17
C LEU A 51 -7.28 -27.16 6.31
N GLU A 52 -7.98 -26.76 7.37
CA GLU A 52 -7.37 -26.17 8.56
C GLU A 52 -6.48 -27.17 9.31
N GLN A 53 -6.92 -28.44 9.42
CA GLN A 53 -6.10 -29.53 9.95
C GLN A 53 -4.83 -29.75 9.12
N GLU A 54 -4.92 -29.84 7.79
CA GLU A 54 -3.75 -29.98 6.92
C GLU A 54 -2.80 -28.77 7.02
N LYS A 55 -3.34 -27.55 7.13
CA LYS A 55 -2.56 -26.32 7.31
C LYS A 55 -1.80 -26.26 8.62
N SER A 56 -2.41 -26.76 9.70
CA SER A 56 -1.77 -26.83 11.01
C SER A 56 -0.60 -27.81 11.07
N GLY A 57 -0.39 -28.59 9.99
CA GLY A 57 0.61 -29.66 9.96
C GLY A 57 0.18 -30.91 10.74
N TYR A 58 -1.06 -30.93 11.25
CA TYR A 58 -1.62 -32.09 11.94
C TYR A 58 -1.74 -33.26 10.97
N ARG A 59 -0.93 -34.30 11.22
CA ARG A 59 -1.11 -35.61 10.59
C ARG A 59 -1.97 -36.46 11.53
N PRO A 60 -3.03 -37.14 11.05
CA PRO A 60 -3.73 -38.14 11.85
C PRO A 60 -2.77 -39.23 12.34
N SER A 61 -3.02 -39.83 13.50
CA SER A 61 -2.15 -40.83 14.14
C SER A 61 -1.72 -41.99 13.22
N TRP A 62 -2.58 -42.42 12.31
CA TRP A 62 -2.28 -43.46 11.30
C TRP A 62 -1.33 -43.01 10.17
N ARG A 63 -1.07 -41.70 10.03
CA ARG A 63 0.02 -41.10 9.23
C ARG A 63 1.19 -40.59 10.08
N GLN A 64 1.08 -40.62 11.41
CA GLN A 64 2.12 -40.16 12.35
C GLN A 64 3.18 -41.21 12.63
N SER A 65 3.05 -42.45 12.15
CA SER A 65 4.10 -43.43 12.31
C SER A 65 5.42 -42.84 11.78
N GLU A 66 6.41 -42.73 12.66
CA GLU A 66 7.76 -42.27 12.33
C GLU A 66 8.34 -43.10 11.16
N GLU A 67 7.80 -44.31 11.01
CA GLU A 67 7.92 -45.23 9.89
C GLU A 67 6.66 -45.18 9.01
N SER A 68 6.64 -44.29 8.02
CA SER A 68 5.76 -44.49 6.86
C SER A 68 6.39 -45.58 5.97
N PRO A 69 5.65 -46.60 5.51
CA PRO A 69 6.18 -47.66 4.63
C PRO A 69 6.64 -47.15 3.25
N LEU A 70 6.33 -45.90 2.89
CA LEU A 70 6.84 -45.21 1.70
C LEU A 70 8.17 -44.46 1.96
N ARG A 71 8.56 -44.28 3.23
CA ARG A 71 9.82 -43.63 3.65
C ARG A 71 11.01 -44.59 3.51
N GLU A 72 10.75 -45.88 3.69
CA GLU A 72 11.73 -46.97 3.65
C GLU A 72 12.34 -47.20 2.26
N GLY A 73 11.73 -46.67 1.20
CA GLY A 73 12.26 -46.75 -0.18
C GLY A 73 13.19 -45.59 -0.58
N LEU A 74 13.11 -44.44 0.09
CA LEU A 74 13.87 -43.22 -0.25
C LEU A 74 15.01 -42.92 0.73
N SER A 75 14.96 -43.44 1.97
CA SER A 75 16.06 -43.27 2.95
C SER A 75 17.26 -44.18 2.70
N ARG A 76 17.16 -45.22 1.85
CA ARG A 76 18.23 -46.22 1.65
C ARG A 76 19.51 -45.68 1.00
N ASN A 77 19.50 -44.48 0.42
CA ASN A 77 20.62 -43.99 -0.38
C ASN A 77 21.32 -42.71 0.12
N VAL A 78 20.96 -42.14 1.27
CA VAL A 78 21.69 -40.97 1.82
C VAL A 78 22.24 -41.29 3.21
N LYS A 79 23.51 -41.69 3.25
CA LYS A 79 24.30 -41.85 4.49
C LYS A 79 24.31 -40.51 5.23
N THR A 80 23.46 -40.36 6.24
CA THR A 80 23.29 -39.11 7.01
C THR A 80 24.03 -39.12 8.35
N GLU A 81 24.74 -40.21 8.66
CA GLU A 81 25.46 -40.37 9.93
C GLU A 81 26.97 -40.18 9.73
N GLY A 82 27.55 -39.20 10.43
CA GLY A 82 29.00 -39.05 10.59
C GLY A 82 29.73 -38.10 9.63
N VAL A 83 29.02 -37.22 8.90
CA VAL A 83 29.69 -36.31 7.96
C VAL A 83 30.17 -35.04 8.69
N GLU A 84 31.48 -34.85 8.74
CA GLU A 84 32.10 -33.65 9.31
C GLU A 84 32.05 -32.47 8.33
N TRP A 85 32.00 -31.25 8.87
CA TRP A 85 32.00 -30.02 8.07
C TRP A 85 33.36 -29.77 7.44
N ASN A 86 33.39 -29.59 6.11
CA ASN A 86 34.56 -29.11 5.39
C ASN A 86 34.38 -27.67 4.92
N GLU A 87 35.48 -26.92 4.77
CA GLU A 87 35.42 -25.54 4.27
C GLU A 87 34.86 -25.42 2.84
N ASN A 88 34.97 -26.48 2.04
CA ASN A 88 34.44 -26.52 0.68
C ASN A 88 32.96 -26.91 0.60
N SER A 89 32.42 -27.43 1.70
CA SER A 89 31.03 -27.86 1.80
C SER A 89 30.07 -26.68 1.68
N LYS A 90 28.90 -26.96 1.11
CA LYS A 90 27.78 -26.02 1.03
C LYS A 90 26.52 -26.74 1.45
N ARG A 91 26.04 -26.39 2.64
CA ARG A 91 24.77 -26.87 3.16
C ARG A 91 23.57 -26.13 2.58
N VAL A 92 22.40 -26.69 2.86
CA VAL A 92 21.10 -26.14 2.45
C VAL A 92 20.86 -24.77 3.08
N GLY A 93 20.08 -23.92 2.41
CA GLY A 93 19.59 -22.66 2.98
C GLY A 93 18.14 -22.77 3.42
N LEU A 94 17.59 -21.68 3.95
CA LEU A 94 16.21 -21.59 4.42
C LEU A 94 15.43 -20.52 3.68
N LEU A 95 14.11 -20.62 3.70
CA LEU A 95 13.21 -19.57 3.26
C LEU A 95 12.71 -18.78 4.48
N ALA A 96 12.69 -17.46 4.37
CA ALA A 96 12.31 -16.60 5.47
C ALA A 96 11.38 -15.48 5.01
N ARG A 97 10.39 -15.13 5.83
CA ARG A 97 9.49 -14.00 5.63
C ARG A 97 10.06 -12.76 6.31
N LYS A 98 10.15 -11.65 5.57
CA LYS A 98 10.58 -10.37 6.15
C LYS A 98 9.47 -9.77 7.00
N ILE A 99 9.61 -9.70 8.33
CA ILE A 99 8.61 -9.08 9.21
C ILE A 99 8.75 -7.56 9.20
N GLY A 100 9.98 -7.05 9.32
CA GLY A 100 10.20 -5.61 9.50
C GLY A 100 11.61 -5.29 9.97
N MET A 101 11.83 -4.05 10.42
CA MET A 101 13.10 -3.58 10.93
C MET A 101 12.93 -2.88 12.28
N LEU A 102 13.84 -3.13 13.21
CA LEU A 102 13.89 -2.47 14.52
C LEU A 102 15.32 -2.05 14.89
N PRO A 103 15.47 -1.01 15.72
CA PRO A 103 16.76 -0.70 16.34
C PRO A 103 17.07 -1.71 17.47
N GLN A 104 18.35 -2.07 17.56
CA GLN A 104 18.97 -2.79 18.67
C GLN A 104 20.20 -2.01 19.13
N TRP A 105 20.65 -2.24 20.35
CA TRP A 105 21.80 -1.55 20.94
C TRP A 105 22.90 -2.55 21.22
N LEU A 106 24.15 -2.19 20.93
CA LEU A 106 25.31 -2.95 21.39
C LEU A 106 25.64 -2.57 22.84
N ASN A 107 26.44 -3.40 23.51
CA ASN A 107 26.95 -3.10 24.86
C ASN A 107 27.76 -1.79 24.91
N ASP A 108 28.30 -1.37 23.77
CA ASP A 108 29.02 -0.10 23.61
C ASP A 108 28.09 1.13 23.48
N GLY A 109 26.77 0.95 23.58
CA GLY A 109 25.77 2.01 23.36
C GLY A 109 25.50 2.36 21.89
N THR A 110 26.21 1.74 20.94
CA THR A 110 26.01 1.98 19.51
C THR A 110 24.67 1.41 19.05
N ARG A 111 23.87 2.23 18.35
CA ARG A 111 22.59 1.80 17.77
C ARG A 111 22.78 1.12 16.43
N VAL A 112 22.28 -0.11 16.30
CA VAL A 112 22.31 -0.93 15.10
C VAL A 112 20.89 -1.21 14.60
N LEU A 113 20.64 -1.00 13.31
CA LEU A 113 19.36 -1.37 12.69
C LEU A 113 19.38 -2.86 12.32
N CYS A 114 18.35 -3.59 12.75
CA CYS A 114 18.20 -5.02 12.53
C CYS A 114 16.91 -5.33 11.76
N THR A 115 17.00 -6.17 10.73
CA THR A 115 15.84 -6.74 10.05
C THR A 115 15.43 -8.04 10.75
N MET A 116 14.13 -8.21 11.02
CA MET A 116 13.55 -9.45 11.53
C MET A 116 13.13 -10.34 10.37
N LEU A 117 13.61 -11.57 10.39
CA LEU A 117 13.18 -12.63 9.49
C LEU A 117 12.51 -13.74 10.29
N GLU A 118 11.28 -14.07 9.91
CA GLU A 118 10.56 -15.23 10.41
C GLU A 118 10.83 -16.42 9.50
N PHE A 119 11.03 -17.59 10.07
CA PHE A 119 11.15 -18.83 9.32
C PHE A 119 9.87 -19.63 9.57
N PRO A 120 8.88 -19.54 8.66
CA PRO A 120 7.70 -20.39 8.73
C PRO A 120 8.09 -21.86 8.51
N ASP A 121 7.12 -22.77 8.52
CA ASP A 121 7.33 -24.21 8.33
C ASP A 121 8.13 -24.54 7.07
N ASN A 122 9.45 -24.64 7.24
CA ASN A 122 10.40 -24.97 6.20
C ASN A 122 10.62 -26.47 6.18
N CYS A 123 10.42 -27.08 5.02
CA CYS A 123 10.72 -28.51 4.84
C CYS A 123 11.42 -28.76 3.52
N VAL A 124 12.28 -29.78 3.49
CA VAL A 124 12.90 -30.24 2.24
C VAL A 124 11.85 -31.00 1.43
N VAL A 125 11.60 -30.56 0.20
CA VAL A 125 10.60 -31.16 -0.70
C VAL A 125 11.24 -32.19 -1.63
N SER A 126 12.41 -31.87 -2.19
CA SER A 126 13.12 -32.80 -3.09
C SER A 126 14.61 -32.53 -3.11
N ALA A 127 15.39 -33.60 -3.23
CA ALA A 127 16.80 -33.57 -3.55
C ALA A 127 16.98 -34.22 -4.93
N ILE A 128 17.66 -33.55 -5.85
CA ILE A 128 17.88 -34.03 -7.23
C ILE A 128 19.38 -34.09 -7.48
N ASP A 129 19.84 -35.24 -7.96
CA ASP A 129 21.23 -35.47 -8.30
C ASP A 129 21.70 -34.55 -9.45
N PRO A 130 23.01 -34.19 -9.47
CA PRO A 130 23.57 -33.31 -10.49
C PRO A 130 23.33 -33.80 -11.92
N GLU A 131 23.48 -35.11 -12.17
CA GLU A 131 23.32 -35.72 -13.48
C GLU A 131 21.86 -35.67 -13.97
N THR A 132 20.93 -36.05 -13.09
CA THR A 132 19.49 -35.96 -13.32
C THR A 132 19.06 -34.51 -13.58
N TRP A 133 19.60 -33.56 -12.81
CA TRP A 133 19.30 -32.14 -12.95
C TRP A 133 19.83 -31.55 -14.27
N TYR A 134 21.04 -31.95 -14.68
CA TYR A 134 21.66 -31.58 -15.95
C TYR A 134 20.80 -31.97 -17.16
N ARG A 135 20.24 -33.19 -17.15
CA ARG A 135 19.37 -33.67 -18.24
C ARG A 135 18.03 -32.93 -18.28
N LYS A 136 17.40 -32.71 -17.12
CA LYS A 136 16.02 -32.21 -17.02
C LYS A 136 15.84 -30.72 -17.30
N SER A 137 16.87 -29.88 -17.11
CA SER A 137 16.67 -28.41 -17.17
C SER A 137 17.84 -27.64 -17.77
N LEU A 138 17.54 -26.53 -18.47
CA LEU A 138 18.55 -25.60 -18.99
C LEU A 138 19.41 -25.00 -17.86
N VAL A 139 18.81 -24.73 -16.70
CA VAL A 139 19.54 -24.23 -15.52
C VAL A 139 20.50 -25.31 -14.98
N GLY A 140 20.07 -26.57 -14.96
CA GLY A 140 20.92 -27.70 -14.59
C GLY A 140 22.10 -27.85 -15.52
N LYS A 141 21.92 -27.68 -16.83
CA LYS A 141 23.04 -27.68 -17.80
C LYS A 141 24.14 -26.69 -17.45
N SER A 142 23.78 -25.52 -16.94
CA SER A 142 24.76 -24.48 -16.58
C SER A 142 25.28 -24.57 -15.14
N LYS A 143 24.56 -25.22 -14.22
CA LYS A 143 24.84 -25.13 -12.78
C LYS A 143 25.16 -26.46 -12.09
N ALA A 144 24.77 -27.60 -12.66
CA ALA A 144 24.97 -28.91 -12.04
C ALA A 144 26.47 -29.28 -11.98
N PHE A 145 27.20 -29.03 -13.06
CA PHE A 145 28.66 -29.24 -13.15
C PHE A 145 29.34 -27.88 -13.31
N GLY A 146 29.59 -27.21 -12.19
CA GLY A 146 30.24 -25.90 -12.17
C GLY A 146 31.74 -25.98 -11.88
N ILE A 147 32.37 -24.81 -11.76
CA ILE A 147 33.79 -24.68 -11.36
C ILE A 147 34.06 -25.37 -10.00
N ARG A 148 33.06 -25.44 -9.13
CA ARG A 148 33.17 -26.03 -7.78
C ARG A 148 32.80 -27.52 -7.73
N GLY A 149 32.74 -28.18 -8.88
CA GLY A 149 32.37 -29.59 -8.99
C GLY A 149 30.85 -29.83 -9.10
N PRO A 150 30.43 -31.10 -8.96
CA PRO A 150 29.03 -31.49 -9.04
C PRO A 150 28.24 -30.96 -7.84
N MET A 151 27.09 -30.34 -8.11
CA MET A 151 26.24 -29.73 -7.10
C MET A 151 24.82 -30.32 -7.16
N TRP A 152 24.32 -30.76 -6.02
CA TRP A 152 22.95 -31.22 -5.84
C TRP A 152 21.98 -30.04 -5.81
N LYS A 153 20.76 -30.26 -6.31
CA LYS A 153 19.67 -29.29 -6.19
C LYS A 153 18.71 -29.75 -5.10
N VAL A 154 18.73 -29.07 -3.96
CA VAL A 154 17.80 -29.29 -2.85
C VAL A 154 16.72 -28.22 -2.90
N THR A 155 15.46 -28.62 -2.97
CA THR A 155 14.30 -27.71 -2.99
C THR A 155 13.65 -27.70 -1.61
N VAL A 156 13.55 -26.52 -1.02
CA VAL A 156 12.90 -26.25 0.26
C VAL A 156 11.59 -25.53 0.00
N GLY A 157 10.54 -25.92 0.72
CA GLY A 157 9.24 -25.28 0.68
C GLY A 157 8.90 -24.58 2.00
N ALA A 158 8.22 -23.46 1.91
CA ALA A 158 7.83 -22.60 3.04
C ALA A 158 6.35 -22.20 2.96
N VAL A 159 5.76 -22.00 4.14
CA VAL A 159 4.36 -21.61 4.37
C VAL A 159 3.37 -22.66 3.86
N ASN A 160 2.57 -23.25 4.77
CA ASN A 160 1.50 -24.18 4.39
C ASN A 160 0.39 -23.42 3.67
N ALA A 161 -0.09 -23.97 2.55
CA ALA A 161 -1.07 -23.33 1.69
C ALA A 161 -2.25 -24.27 1.44
N ASP A 162 -3.40 -23.69 1.05
CA ASP A 162 -4.59 -24.47 0.70
C ASP A 162 -4.36 -25.29 -0.58
N PRO A 163 -4.44 -26.63 -0.54
CA PRO A 163 -4.26 -27.46 -1.74
C PRO A 163 -5.24 -27.09 -2.87
N SER A 164 -6.46 -26.66 -2.55
CA SER A 164 -7.49 -26.30 -3.53
C SER A 164 -7.09 -25.16 -4.47
N LYS A 165 -6.15 -24.29 -4.04
CA LYS A 165 -5.66 -23.15 -4.86
C LYS A 165 -4.62 -23.57 -5.90
N PHE A 166 -4.13 -24.81 -5.87
CA PHE A 166 -3.04 -25.27 -6.72
C PHE A 166 -3.45 -26.39 -7.68
N THR A 167 -2.76 -26.44 -8.82
CA THR A 167 -2.97 -27.48 -9.83
C THR A 167 -2.62 -28.86 -9.30
N ARG A 168 -3.28 -29.90 -9.84
CA ARG A 168 -3.01 -31.30 -9.45
C ARG A 168 -1.52 -31.67 -9.58
N VAL A 169 -0.87 -31.23 -10.65
CA VAL A 169 0.56 -31.49 -10.89
C VAL A 169 1.43 -30.92 -9.77
N TYR A 170 1.12 -29.71 -9.29
CA TYR A 170 1.85 -29.11 -8.19
C TYR A 170 1.60 -29.85 -6.87
N ARG A 171 0.35 -30.22 -6.59
CA ARG A 171 -0.02 -30.98 -5.38
C ARG A 171 0.69 -32.32 -5.28
N ASN A 172 0.74 -33.08 -6.39
CA ASN A 172 1.35 -34.40 -6.42
C ASN A 172 2.83 -34.39 -5.96
N VAL A 173 3.57 -33.29 -6.17
CA VAL A 173 4.98 -33.19 -5.73
C VAL A 173 5.10 -33.31 -4.20
N PHE A 174 4.16 -32.75 -3.46
CA PHE A 174 4.15 -32.79 -1.99
C PHE A 174 3.52 -34.09 -1.48
N GLU A 175 2.47 -34.56 -2.15
CA GLU A 175 1.77 -35.79 -1.81
C GLU A 175 2.69 -37.03 -1.90
N CYS A 176 3.55 -37.11 -2.93
CA CYS A 176 4.55 -38.17 -3.04
C CYS A 176 5.54 -38.21 -1.86
N GLN A 177 5.70 -37.11 -1.13
CA GLN A 177 6.59 -36.98 0.04
C GLN A 177 5.81 -36.90 1.36
N GLY A 178 4.47 -37.00 1.31
CA GLY A 178 3.58 -36.86 2.46
C GLY A 178 3.55 -35.46 3.09
N LEU A 179 4.01 -34.43 2.39
CA LEU A 179 4.09 -33.06 2.91
C LEU A 179 2.82 -32.25 2.62
N PRO A 180 2.46 -31.28 3.48
CA PRO A 180 1.44 -30.29 3.12
C PRO A 180 1.94 -29.43 1.95
N VAL A 181 1.01 -28.94 1.14
CA VAL A 181 1.33 -28.09 -0.01
C VAL A 181 1.93 -26.78 0.49
N LYS A 182 3.07 -26.39 -0.09
CA LYS A 182 3.78 -25.16 0.28
C LYS A 182 3.52 -24.04 -0.72
N GLN A 183 3.36 -22.81 -0.22
CA GLN A 183 3.12 -21.63 -1.05
C GLN A 183 4.37 -21.21 -1.83
N HIS A 184 5.53 -21.28 -1.18
CA HIS A 184 6.79 -20.81 -1.74
C HIS A 184 7.82 -21.93 -1.80
N LEU A 185 8.54 -22.00 -2.92
CA LEU A 185 9.64 -22.95 -3.13
C LEU A 185 10.93 -22.20 -3.43
N GLY A 186 12.02 -22.63 -2.81
CA GLY A 186 13.37 -22.14 -3.04
C GLY A 186 14.31 -23.31 -3.25
N SER A 187 15.15 -23.25 -4.28
CA SER A 187 16.16 -24.28 -4.52
C SER A 187 17.55 -23.78 -4.16
N PHE A 188 18.26 -24.58 -3.39
CA PHE A 188 19.64 -24.36 -2.99
C PHE A 188 20.55 -25.35 -3.70
N MET A 189 21.75 -24.90 -4.03
CA MET A 189 22.80 -25.75 -4.57
C MET A 189 23.66 -26.22 -3.40
N VAL A 190 23.70 -27.53 -3.22
CA VAL A 190 24.25 -28.20 -2.04
C VAL A 190 25.33 -29.18 -2.51
N THR A 191 26.38 -29.35 -1.72
CA THR A 191 27.40 -30.37 -1.98
C THR A 191 26.89 -31.75 -1.56
N GLU A 192 27.46 -32.84 -2.09
CA GLU A 192 26.95 -34.20 -1.86
C GLU A 192 26.93 -34.61 -0.38
N ASP A 193 27.93 -34.16 0.38
CA ASP A 193 28.10 -34.36 1.82
C ASP A 193 27.01 -33.67 2.67
N ALA A 194 26.33 -32.66 2.12
CA ALA A 194 25.37 -31.82 2.83
C ALA A 194 23.91 -32.06 2.41
N VAL A 195 23.64 -33.16 1.69
CA VAL A 195 22.30 -33.49 1.19
C VAL A 195 21.40 -33.93 2.33
N VAL A 196 20.26 -33.24 2.47
CA VAL A 196 19.23 -33.56 3.48
C VAL A 196 18.11 -34.35 2.84
N ALA A 197 17.61 -35.37 3.54
CA ALA A 197 16.51 -36.20 3.07
C ALA A 197 15.21 -35.38 2.86
N PRO A 198 14.46 -35.60 1.76
CA PRO A 198 13.12 -35.04 1.59
C PRO A 198 12.20 -35.38 2.77
N GLY A 199 11.32 -34.45 3.13
CA GLY A 199 10.45 -34.54 4.29
C GLY A 199 11.02 -33.96 5.59
N THR A 200 12.33 -33.69 5.65
CA THR A 200 12.98 -33.18 6.87
C THR A 200 12.57 -31.72 7.15
N PRO A 201 12.12 -31.39 8.38
CA PRO A 201 11.85 -30.01 8.78
C PRO A 201 13.16 -29.25 9.04
N LEU A 202 13.18 -27.95 8.77
CA LEU A 202 14.35 -27.10 8.96
C LEU A 202 14.05 -25.96 9.94
N HIS A 203 14.83 -25.87 11.00
CA HIS A 203 14.68 -24.88 12.07
C HIS A 203 15.63 -23.69 11.92
N VAL A 204 15.32 -22.56 12.58
CA VAL A 204 16.18 -21.36 12.59
C VAL A 204 17.56 -21.62 13.18
N CYS A 205 17.67 -22.54 14.15
CA CYS A 205 18.94 -22.96 14.73
C CYS A 205 19.90 -23.63 13.73
N HIS A 206 19.47 -23.83 12.48
CA HIS A 206 20.39 -24.08 11.37
C HIS A 206 21.46 -22.97 11.25
N PHE A 207 21.12 -21.73 11.57
CA PHE A 207 22.08 -20.62 11.68
C PHE A 207 22.53 -20.43 13.13
N THR A 208 23.78 -20.00 13.30
CA THR A 208 24.32 -19.64 14.61
C THR A 208 24.46 -18.13 14.75
N VAL A 209 24.43 -17.64 15.99
CA VAL A 209 24.65 -16.22 16.27
C VAL A 209 26.11 -15.84 16.01
N GLY A 210 26.35 -14.65 15.45
CA GLY A 210 27.66 -14.19 14.98
C GLY A 210 28.02 -14.69 13.58
N GLN A 211 27.21 -15.59 13.00
CA GLN A 211 27.41 -16.06 11.63
C GLN A 211 27.10 -14.96 10.60
N PHE A 212 27.85 -14.94 9.49
CA PHE A 212 27.49 -14.15 8.32
C PHE A 212 26.67 -14.95 7.31
N ILE A 213 25.62 -14.33 6.79
CA ILE A 213 24.70 -14.91 5.83
C ILE A 213 24.57 -14.03 4.57
N ALA A 214 23.99 -14.64 3.54
CA ALA A 214 23.57 -13.97 2.33
C ALA A 214 22.07 -14.17 2.13
N VAL A 215 21.36 -13.07 1.90
CA VAL A 215 19.92 -13.07 1.71
C VAL A 215 19.60 -12.62 0.29
N THR A 216 18.86 -13.45 -0.43
CA THR A 216 18.39 -13.19 -1.79
C THR A 216 16.89 -12.97 -1.78
N GLY A 217 16.43 -11.86 -2.33
CA GLY A 217 15.01 -11.53 -2.43
C GLY A 217 14.72 -10.76 -3.70
N ARG A 218 13.44 -10.57 -4.03
CA ARG A 218 13.10 -9.57 -5.04
C ARG A 218 13.20 -8.19 -4.43
N THR A 219 13.52 -7.21 -5.25
CA THR A 219 13.57 -5.81 -4.84
C THR A 219 12.19 -5.19 -4.96
N ILE A 220 11.91 -4.18 -4.13
CA ILE A 220 10.69 -3.36 -4.17
C ILE A 220 10.46 -2.90 -5.61
N ASP A 221 9.23 -3.06 -6.11
CA ASP A 221 8.88 -2.64 -7.46
C ASP A 221 8.57 -1.14 -7.49
N TRP A 222 9.36 -0.39 -8.25
CA TRP A 222 9.17 1.05 -8.44
C TRP A 222 8.52 1.36 -9.80
N GLY A 223 8.22 0.35 -10.63
CA GLY A 223 7.69 0.54 -11.98
C GLY A 223 8.66 1.27 -12.92
N PHE A 224 8.12 1.99 -13.93
CA PHE A 224 8.93 2.73 -14.90
C PHE A 224 9.53 4.01 -14.28
N GLN A 225 10.85 4.05 -14.14
CA GLN A 225 11.56 5.16 -13.52
C GLN A 225 12.46 5.93 -14.49
N GLY A 226 12.56 7.24 -14.26
CA GLY A 226 13.45 8.14 -15.00
C GLY A 226 14.94 7.93 -14.66
N GLY A 227 15.84 8.47 -15.49
CA GLY A 227 17.29 8.25 -15.33
C GLY A 227 17.87 8.77 -14.01
N MET A 228 17.28 9.81 -13.41
CA MET A 228 17.70 10.32 -12.11
C MET A 228 17.43 9.33 -10.98
N HIS A 229 16.23 8.77 -10.89
CA HIS A 229 15.87 7.84 -9.81
C HIS A 229 16.49 6.45 -10.04
N ARG A 230 16.47 5.96 -11.28
CA ARG A 230 16.98 4.62 -11.63
C ARG A 230 18.50 4.50 -11.55
N TRP A 231 19.23 5.54 -11.96
CA TRP A 231 20.69 5.48 -12.13
C TRP A 231 21.46 6.53 -11.31
N GLY A 232 20.78 7.36 -10.52
CA GLY A 232 21.43 8.44 -9.77
C GLY A 232 21.98 9.57 -10.65
N MET A 233 21.45 9.77 -11.87
CA MET A 233 21.89 10.87 -12.75
C MET A 233 21.56 12.23 -12.12
N ARG A 234 22.46 13.21 -12.25
CA ARG A 234 22.31 14.55 -11.63
C ARG A 234 21.18 15.39 -12.23
N GLY A 235 20.80 15.14 -13.49
CA GLY A 235 19.86 16.00 -14.22
C GLY A 235 20.50 17.32 -14.67
N MET A 236 19.66 18.27 -15.07
CA MET A 236 20.06 19.63 -15.47
C MET A 236 19.71 20.65 -14.38
N PRO A 237 20.35 21.84 -14.36
CA PRO A 237 20.04 22.89 -13.40
C PRO A 237 18.54 23.26 -13.35
N ALA A 238 18.08 23.68 -12.16
CA ALA A 238 16.70 24.13 -11.98
C ALA A 238 16.44 25.49 -12.65
N ARG A 239 17.43 26.39 -12.64
CA ARG A 239 17.34 27.72 -13.27
C ARG A 239 18.00 27.71 -14.65
N ARG A 240 17.58 28.62 -15.53
CA ARG A 240 18.15 28.82 -16.87
C ARG A 240 18.11 27.57 -17.77
N THR A 241 17.19 26.64 -17.53
CA THR A 241 16.97 25.44 -18.35
C THR A 241 15.50 25.33 -18.68
N THR A 242 15.15 25.04 -19.94
CA THR A 242 13.76 24.88 -20.38
C THR A 242 13.42 23.41 -20.60
N LYS A 243 12.41 22.89 -19.88
CA LYS A 243 11.78 21.55 -20.05
C LYS A 243 12.75 20.34 -20.02
N SER A 244 13.97 20.52 -19.48
CA SER A 244 15.04 19.52 -19.54
C SER A 244 15.61 19.12 -18.17
N HIS A 245 15.02 19.58 -17.08
CA HIS A 245 15.53 19.39 -15.71
C HIS A 245 15.82 17.93 -15.34
N ARG A 246 15.01 16.98 -15.81
CA ARG A 246 15.11 15.55 -15.47
C ARG A 246 15.48 14.65 -16.65
N ARG A 247 15.89 15.23 -17.78
CA ARG A 247 16.32 14.47 -18.97
C ARG A 247 17.71 13.86 -18.72
N ILE A 248 18.02 12.76 -19.41
CA ILE A 248 19.31 12.05 -19.27
C ILE A 248 20.47 12.76 -19.98
N GLY A 249 20.18 13.73 -20.86
CA GLY A 249 21.16 14.40 -21.69
C GLY A 249 21.61 13.55 -22.88
N SER A 250 22.88 13.68 -23.27
CA SER A 250 23.43 12.95 -24.42
C SER A 250 23.54 11.44 -24.15
N ILE A 251 23.13 10.64 -25.14
CA ILE A 251 23.09 9.18 -25.06
C ILE A 251 24.28 8.48 -25.73
N GLY A 252 25.01 9.19 -26.59
CA GLY A 252 26.13 8.63 -27.36
C GLY A 252 26.90 9.73 -28.11
N SER A 253 27.91 9.30 -28.85
CA SER A 253 28.68 10.17 -29.75
C SER A 253 28.20 10.00 -31.19
N THR A 254 28.28 11.06 -32.00
CA THR A 254 27.86 11.07 -33.41
C THR A 254 28.63 10.04 -34.25
N GLY A 255 29.91 9.80 -33.95
CA GLY A 255 30.77 8.90 -34.74
C GLY A 255 30.36 7.42 -34.72
N ASP A 256 29.70 6.96 -33.65
CA ASP A 256 29.28 5.56 -33.53
C ASP A 256 27.92 5.29 -34.21
N ALA A 257 27.14 6.34 -34.52
CA ALA A 257 25.79 6.31 -35.11
C ALA A 257 24.78 5.32 -34.48
N ARG A 258 25.07 4.79 -33.29
CA ARG A 258 24.21 3.86 -32.55
C ARG A 258 24.36 4.05 -31.05
N VAL A 259 23.42 3.50 -30.29
CA VAL A 259 23.54 3.45 -28.83
C VAL A 259 24.10 2.10 -28.40
N TRP A 260 25.18 2.13 -27.62
CA TRP A 260 25.82 0.92 -27.10
C TRP A 260 24.87 0.11 -26.20
N PRO A 261 24.78 -1.22 -26.37
CA PRO A 261 24.02 -2.08 -25.47
C PRO A 261 24.46 -1.91 -24.01
N GLY A 262 23.50 -1.88 -23.09
CA GLY A 262 23.78 -1.64 -21.66
C GLY A 262 23.91 -0.16 -21.28
N LYS A 263 23.73 0.79 -22.21
CA LYS A 263 23.61 2.22 -21.87
C LYS A 263 22.48 2.42 -20.84
N ARG A 264 22.80 3.14 -19.76
CA ARG A 264 21.84 3.49 -18.70
C ARG A 264 20.74 4.41 -19.25
N MET A 265 19.51 3.91 -19.30
CA MET A 265 18.32 4.61 -19.80
C MET A 265 17.13 4.50 -18.82
N PRO A 266 16.14 5.41 -18.89
CA PRO A 266 14.87 5.25 -18.17
C PRO A 266 14.23 3.89 -18.45
N GLY A 267 13.52 3.34 -17.48
CA GLY A 267 12.88 2.04 -17.62
C GLY A 267 12.45 1.45 -16.29
N HIS A 268 11.96 0.20 -16.32
CA HIS A 268 11.52 -0.52 -15.14
C HIS A 268 12.65 -0.63 -14.10
N MET A 269 12.35 -0.31 -12.85
CA MET A 269 13.27 -0.37 -11.72
C MET A 269 12.64 -1.20 -10.61
N GLY A 270 13.40 -2.15 -10.07
CA GLY A 270 12.89 -3.06 -9.04
C GLY A 270 12.32 -4.34 -9.61
N TYR A 271 11.71 -5.15 -8.74
CA TYR A 271 11.20 -6.49 -9.06
C TYR A 271 12.27 -7.45 -9.62
N GLU A 272 13.53 -7.21 -9.26
CA GLU A 272 14.68 -8.02 -9.65
C GLU A 272 15.22 -8.79 -8.45
N TRP A 273 15.73 -10.00 -8.69
CA TRP A 273 16.37 -10.82 -7.66
C TRP A 273 17.75 -10.25 -7.33
N VAL A 274 17.91 -9.75 -6.11
CA VAL A 274 19.17 -9.20 -5.60
C VAL A 274 19.61 -10.00 -4.38
N THR A 275 20.91 -10.25 -4.27
CA THR A 275 21.51 -10.90 -3.10
C THR A 275 22.32 -9.89 -2.32
N THR A 276 21.98 -9.69 -1.05
CA THR A 276 22.79 -8.92 -0.10
C THR A 276 23.57 -9.91 0.75
N SER A 277 24.90 -9.84 0.69
CA SER A 277 25.82 -10.79 1.35
C SER A 277 26.63 -10.12 2.45
N GLY A 278 27.00 -10.90 3.47
CA GLY A 278 27.84 -10.42 4.56
C GLY A 278 27.04 -9.73 5.67
N LEU A 279 25.78 -10.14 5.83
CA LEU A 279 24.91 -9.69 6.91
C LEU A 279 25.15 -10.56 8.14
N GLU A 280 25.31 -9.95 9.30
CA GLU A 280 25.63 -10.61 10.57
C GLU A 280 24.36 -10.98 11.34
N VAL A 281 24.31 -12.19 11.90
CA VAL A 281 23.21 -12.64 12.76
C VAL A 281 23.48 -12.22 14.21
N LEU A 282 22.57 -11.43 14.81
CA LEU A 282 22.77 -10.86 16.15
C LEU A 282 21.94 -11.53 17.25
N ARG A 283 20.75 -12.02 16.91
CA ARG A 283 19.83 -12.67 17.86
C ARG A 283 18.99 -13.70 17.13
N ILE A 284 18.74 -14.84 17.79
CA ILE A 284 17.86 -15.90 17.31
C ILE A 284 16.86 -16.23 18.43
N ASN A 285 15.57 -16.25 18.09
CA ASN A 285 14.53 -16.80 18.94
C ASN A 285 14.05 -18.14 18.33
N PRO A 286 14.42 -19.29 18.94
CA PRO A 286 14.01 -20.61 18.44
C PRO A 286 12.52 -20.90 18.68
N THR A 287 11.92 -20.42 19.76
CA THR A 287 10.49 -20.67 20.08
C THR A 287 9.56 -20.09 19.01
N LYS A 288 9.85 -18.87 18.54
CA LYS A 288 9.07 -18.18 17.51
C LYS A 288 9.62 -18.39 16.09
N GLN A 289 10.73 -19.11 15.95
CA GLN A 289 11.46 -19.27 14.69
C GLN A 289 11.77 -17.91 14.02
N VAL A 290 12.31 -16.95 14.78
CA VAL A 290 12.68 -15.60 14.28
C VAL A 290 14.17 -15.34 14.43
N MET A 291 14.79 -14.73 13.42
CA MET A 291 16.19 -14.30 13.42
C MET A 291 16.30 -12.80 13.18
N TYR A 292 17.24 -12.17 13.88
CA TYR A 292 17.55 -10.74 13.75
C TYR A 292 18.90 -10.57 13.06
N ILE A 293 18.87 -9.85 11.94
CA ILE A 293 20.02 -9.66 11.07
C ILE A 293 20.41 -8.19 11.06
N LYS A 294 21.69 -7.90 11.20
CA LYS A 294 22.24 -6.55 11.09
C LYS A 294 22.12 -6.00 9.67
N GLY A 295 21.48 -4.84 9.53
CA GLY A 295 21.34 -4.12 8.27
C GLY A 295 20.04 -4.39 7.53
N CYS A 296 20.03 -4.00 6.25
CA CYS A 296 18.86 -4.05 5.38
C CYS A 296 18.87 -5.29 4.49
N VAL A 297 17.66 -5.77 4.17
CA VAL A 297 17.43 -6.93 3.32
C VAL A 297 16.51 -6.51 2.15
N PRO A 298 16.72 -7.02 0.92
CA PRO A 298 15.85 -6.71 -0.22
C PRO A 298 14.39 -7.11 0.04
N GLY A 299 13.49 -6.51 -0.72
CA GLY A 299 12.06 -6.85 -0.72
C GLY A 299 11.21 -6.00 0.21
N GLU A 300 9.90 -6.09 0.01
CA GLU A 300 8.89 -5.48 0.87
C GLU A 300 8.69 -6.30 2.14
N ILE A 301 7.95 -5.74 3.10
CA ILE A 301 7.54 -6.47 4.29
C ILE A 301 6.53 -7.57 3.87
N GLY A 302 6.70 -8.78 4.39
CA GLY A 302 5.89 -9.95 4.08
C GLY A 302 6.41 -10.82 2.95
N GLU A 303 7.40 -10.35 2.17
CA GLU A 303 7.97 -11.13 1.07
C GLU A 303 8.87 -12.28 1.58
N ILE A 304 8.85 -13.40 0.85
CA ILE A 304 9.74 -14.54 1.11
C ILE A 304 11.10 -14.34 0.47
N LEU A 305 12.12 -14.61 1.26
CA LEU A 305 13.53 -14.43 0.97
C LEU A 305 14.24 -15.77 1.08
N LEU A 306 15.26 -15.97 0.25
CA LEU A 306 16.16 -17.11 0.33
C LEU A 306 17.37 -16.73 1.17
N VAL A 307 17.54 -17.39 2.31
CA VAL A 307 18.64 -17.18 3.24
C VAL A 307 19.62 -18.35 3.12
N LYS A 308 20.90 -18.06 2.98
CA LYS A 308 21.98 -19.07 2.90
C LYS A 308 23.25 -18.55 3.55
N ASP A 309 24.21 -19.43 3.76
CA ASP A 309 25.53 -19.03 4.25
C ASP A 309 26.23 -18.03 3.31
N CYS A 310 27.06 -17.16 3.88
CA CYS A 310 27.79 -16.16 3.11
C CYS A 310 28.86 -16.81 2.21
N LEU A 311 28.96 -16.35 0.96
CA LEU A 311 29.92 -16.86 -0.02
C LEU A 311 31.27 -16.12 0.00
N GLN A 312 31.39 -15.04 0.78
CA GLN A 312 32.61 -14.24 0.88
C GLN A 312 33.68 -15.00 1.66
N PRO A 313 34.91 -15.20 1.13
CA PRO A 313 35.95 -16.01 1.78
C PRO A 313 36.26 -15.62 3.23
N LEU A 314 36.37 -14.32 3.51
CA LEU A 314 36.69 -13.80 4.85
C LEU A 314 35.56 -13.99 5.88
N LYS A 315 34.34 -14.23 5.42
CA LYS A 315 33.13 -14.31 6.24
C LYS A 315 32.44 -15.67 6.13
N ARG A 316 33.19 -16.71 5.73
CA ARG A 316 32.68 -18.07 5.69
C ARG A 316 32.49 -18.58 7.11
N VAL A 317 31.53 -19.49 7.25
CA VAL A 317 31.24 -20.15 8.52
C VAL A 317 32.36 -21.13 8.83
N LYS A 318 32.82 -21.14 10.08
CA LYS A 318 33.86 -22.07 10.53
C LYS A 318 33.25 -23.41 10.94
N ASN A 319 32.39 -23.44 11.95
CA ASN A 319 31.77 -24.67 12.47
C ASN A 319 30.24 -24.52 12.60
N PRO A 320 29.48 -24.68 11.50
CA PRO A 320 28.02 -24.71 11.55
C PRO A 320 27.48 -26.08 12.00
N PRO A 321 26.22 -26.14 12.49
CA PRO A 321 25.51 -27.42 12.56
C PRO A 321 25.33 -27.99 11.14
N PHE A 322 25.72 -29.24 10.96
CA PHE A 322 25.84 -29.88 9.66
C PHE A 322 25.27 -31.31 9.70
N PRO A 323 24.53 -31.77 8.66
CA PRO A 323 24.09 -31.03 7.47
C PRO A 323 23.01 -29.97 7.76
N THR A 324 22.25 -30.15 8.84
CA THR A 324 21.31 -29.18 9.41
C THR A 324 21.22 -29.37 10.93
N TYR A 325 20.50 -28.49 11.62
CA TYR A 325 20.17 -28.65 13.04
C TYR A 325 18.97 -29.59 13.22
N TYR A 326 19.14 -30.61 14.05
CA TYR A 326 18.07 -31.51 14.49
C TYR A 326 17.77 -31.24 15.97
N PRO A 327 16.51 -30.93 16.35
CA PRO A 327 16.17 -30.81 17.76
C PRO A 327 16.24 -32.19 18.40
N THR A 328 17.09 -32.34 19.42
CA THR A 328 17.09 -33.54 20.27
C THR A 328 15.84 -33.54 21.16
N PRO A 329 15.13 -34.67 21.31
CA PRO A 329 14.04 -34.78 22.27
C PRO A 329 14.52 -34.47 23.70
N PRO A 330 13.67 -33.88 24.57
CA PRO A 330 14.06 -33.44 25.90
C PRO A 330 14.60 -34.56 26.81
N GLU A 331 14.29 -35.82 26.53
CA GLU A 331 14.78 -36.98 27.30
C GLU A 331 16.29 -37.24 27.15
N ALA A 332 16.91 -36.77 26.06
CA ALA A 332 18.36 -36.93 25.82
C ALA A 332 19.22 -35.79 26.41
N SER A 333 18.60 -34.68 26.84
CA SER A 333 19.30 -33.52 27.44
C SER A 333 19.42 -33.58 28.96
N ALA A 334 18.75 -34.53 29.63
CA ALA A 334 18.78 -34.68 31.09
C ALA A 334 20.14 -35.12 31.66
N SER A 335 21.14 -35.41 30.81
CA SER A 335 22.53 -35.69 31.21
C SER A 335 23.51 -34.54 30.91
N LYS A 336 22.99 -33.36 30.52
CA LYS A 336 23.78 -32.11 30.34
C LYS A 336 23.16 -30.91 31.06
N GLU A 337 22.52 -31.15 32.21
CA GLU A 337 22.43 -30.15 33.26
C GLU A 337 23.71 -30.29 34.12
N ASP A 338 24.29 -29.19 34.56
CA ASP A 338 25.62 -29.05 35.19
C ASP A 338 26.86 -29.03 34.26
N VAL A 339 26.85 -28.15 33.25
CA VAL A 339 28.04 -27.30 33.04
C VAL A 339 27.71 -25.94 33.60
N THR A 340 27.90 -25.85 34.91
CA THR A 340 27.88 -24.64 35.72
C THR A 340 28.72 -23.53 35.09
N GLU A 341 28.42 -22.29 35.46
CA GLU A 341 28.95 -20.96 35.08
C GLU A 341 30.47 -20.80 34.82
N THR A 342 31.28 -21.86 34.86
CA THR A 342 32.73 -21.91 34.72
C THR A 342 33.25 -21.90 33.28
N GLU A 343 32.49 -22.33 32.26
CA GLU A 343 32.95 -22.28 30.85
C GLU A 343 32.58 -21.01 30.08
N ALA A 344 31.61 -20.22 30.56
CA ALA A 344 31.28 -18.91 29.97
C ALA A 344 32.42 -17.88 30.12
N LEU A 345 33.38 -18.14 31.02
CA LEU A 345 34.61 -17.36 31.21
C LEU A 345 35.75 -17.75 30.25
N ARG A 346 35.59 -18.77 29.38
CA ARG A 346 36.67 -19.26 28.51
C ARG A 346 36.75 -18.64 27.12
N SER A 347 35.75 -17.87 26.68
CA SER A 347 35.84 -17.10 25.44
C SER A 347 34.94 -15.87 25.49
N PRO A 348 35.49 -14.63 25.42
CA PRO A 348 34.72 -13.39 25.53
C PRO A 348 33.71 -13.17 24.37
N ASN A 349 33.70 -14.06 23.36
CA ASN A 349 32.87 -13.95 22.16
C ASN A 349 31.79 -15.06 22.03
N ALA A 350 31.56 -15.86 23.06
CA ALA A 350 30.52 -16.89 23.01
C ALA A 350 29.10 -16.28 23.06
N PRO A 351 28.12 -16.84 22.32
CA PRO A 351 26.74 -16.36 22.37
C PRO A 351 26.12 -16.62 23.74
N VAL A 352 25.28 -15.70 24.20
CA VAL A 352 24.62 -15.77 25.52
C VAL A 352 23.20 -16.29 25.34
N ILE A 353 22.85 -17.36 26.05
CA ILE A 353 21.51 -17.94 26.05
C ILE A 353 20.72 -17.32 27.21
N ALA A 354 19.56 -16.74 26.92
CA ALA A 354 18.64 -16.20 27.90
C ALA A 354 17.75 -17.32 28.49
N PRO A 355 17.17 -17.13 29.69
CA PRO A 355 16.26 -18.12 30.31
C PRO A 355 15.05 -18.45 29.43
N ASP A 356 14.60 -17.52 28.58
CA ASP A 356 13.50 -17.72 27.63
C ASP A 356 13.90 -18.57 26.39
N GLY A 357 15.12 -19.11 26.36
CA GLY A 357 15.67 -19.89 25.25
C GLY A 357 16.14 -19.06 24.05
N GLU A 358 16.13 -17.73 24.14
CA GLU A 358 16.66 -16.85 23.11
C GLU A 358 18.19 -16.77 23.13
N ILE A 359 18.81 -16.74 21.95
CA ILE A 359 20.27 -16.72 21.79
C ILE A 359 20.69 -15.32 21.32
N PHE A 360 21.57 -14.67 22.07
CA PHE A 360 22.07 -13.31 21.82
C PHE A 360 23.56 -13.33 21.47
N ALA A 361 24.00 -12.40 20.63
CA ALA A 361 25.42 -12.17 20.41
C ALA A 361 26.03 -11.55 21.68
N SER A 362 27.28 -11.87 22.00
CA SER A 362 27.96 -11.38 23.21
C SER A 362 28.00 -9.85 23.29
N ASN A 363 28.07 -9.18 22.14
CA ASN A 363 28.15 -7.73 22.01
C ASN A 363 26.78 -7.03 22.01
N LEU A 364 25.67 -7.77 22.04
CA LEU A 364 24.31 -7.23 21.94
C LEU A 364 23.75 -6.93 23.33
N PHE A 365 23.26 -5.70 23.54
CA PHE A 365 22.64 -5.30 24.80
C PHE A 365 21.29 -5.99 24.97
N ARG A 366 21.05 -6.53 26.16
CA ARG A 366 19.79 -7.18 26.54
C ARG A 366 19.00 -6.24 27.43
N PHE A 367 17.72 -6.03 27.12
CA PHE A 367 16.85 -5.15 27.91
C PHE A 367 16.61 -5.64 29.34
N THR A 368 16.83 -6.92 29.61
CA THR A 368 16.77 -7.50 30.96
C THR A 368 18.06 -7.28 31.75
N SER A 369 19.16 -6.91 31.09
CA SER A 369 20.43 -6.58 31.75
C SER A 369 20.39 -5.16 32.33
N PRO A 370 21.19 -4.86 33.37
CA PRO A 370 21.26 -3.52 33.93
C PRO A 370 21.65 -2.49 32.86
N SER A 371 21.24 -1.24 33.09
CA SER A 371 21.55 -0.14 32.16
C SER A 371 23.05 0.00 31.95
N ILE A 372 23.45 0.33 30.72
CA ILE A 372 24.87 0.53 30.38
C ILE A 372 25.40 1.73 31.18
N VAL A 373 26.43 1.49 32.00
CA VAL A 373 27.17 2.53 32.71
C VAL A 373 28.56 2.62 32.07
N PHE A 374 28.89 3.78 31.49
CA PHE A 374 30.21 4.01 30.93
C PHE A 374 31.14 4.45 32.06
N THR A 375 32.16 3.63 32.35
CA THR A 375 33.29 4.02 33.22
C THR A 375 34.37 4.72 32.40
N GLU A 376 35.31 5.41 33.06
CA GLU A 376 36.42 6.13 32.42
C GLU A 376 37.26 5.21 31.50
N GLU A 377 37.35 3.91 31.80
CA GLU A 377 38.01 2.90 30.94
C GLU A 377 37.31 2.66 29.59
N HIS A 378 36.01 2.97 29.49
CA HIS A 378 35.28 2.87 28.22
C HIS A 378 35.50 4.11 27.34
N GLU A 379 35.79 5.28 27.93
CA GLU A 379 36.10 6.50 27.18
C GLU A 379 37.44 6.39 26.44
N THR A 380 38.46 5.82 27.09
CA THR A 380 39.77 5.58 26.47
C THR A 380 39.68 4.60 25.30
N LYS A 381 38.95 3.48 25.46
CA LYS A 381 38.69 2.51 24.37
C LYS A 381 37.86 3.09 23.22
N ALA A 382 36.93 4.00 23.50
CA ALA A 382 36.15 4.68 22.47
C ALA A 382 37.02 5.65 21.64
N ALA A 383 37.93 6.38 22.29
CA ALA A 383 38.92 7.23 21.63
C ALA A 383 39.87 6.41 20.74
N GLU A 384 40.40 5.29 21.24
CA GLU A 384 41.27 4.38 20.48
C GLU A 384 40.55 3.75 19.26
N ARG A 385 39.28 3.35 19.40
CA ARG A 385 38.49 2.84 18.26
C ARG A 385 38.21 3.91 17.20
N ALA A 386 38.03 5.16 17.62
CA ALA A 386 37.88 6.29 16.70
C ALA A 386 39.17 6.57 15.92
N GLU A 387 40.34 6.38 16.54
CA GLU A 387 41.65 6.47 15.85
C GLU A 387 41.95 5.26 14.95
N GLN A 388 41.58 4.04 15.35
CA GLN A 388 41.77 2.82 14.53
C GLN A 388 40.88 2.78 13.28
N GLN A 389 39.75 3.48 13.27
CA GLN A 389 38.96 3.75 12.06
C GLN A 389 39.59 4.92 11.26
N GLY A 390 40.85 4.76 10.87
CA GLY A 390 41.52 5.69 9.95
C GLY A 390 40.77 5.80 8.60
N PRO A 391 40.90 6.94 7.89
CA PRO A 391 40.14 7.18 6.67
C PRO A 391 40.52 6.16 5.59
N LEU A 392 39.58 5.27 5.25
CA LEU A 392 39.65 4.48 4.02
C LEU A 392 39.73 5.47 2.85
N SER A 393 40.90 5.50 2.21
CA SER A 393 41.21 6.38 1.08
C SER A 393 40.16 6.23 -0.03
N GLY A 394 39.27 7.22 -0.16
CA GLY A 394 38.34 7.33 -1.28
C GLY A 394 36.90 7.76 -0.97
N GLU A 395 36.50 7.90 0.29
CA GLU A 395 35.15 8.36 0.62
C GLU A 395 35.11 9.83 1.07
N ARG A 396 34.15 10.58 0.52
CA ARG A 396 33.88 11.98 0.89
C ARG A 396 33.59 12.05 2.40
N PRO A 397 33.97 13.15 3.08
CA PRO A 397 33.87 13.24 4.53
C PRO A 397 32.44 12.94 5.00
N PHE A 398 32.34 11.92 5.85
CA PHE A 398 31.14 11.63 6.61
C PHE A 398 30.82 12.86 7.47
N LEU A 399 29.70 13.50 7.15
CA LEU A 399 29.11 14.55 7.97
C LEU A 399 28.93 14.01 9.39
N ALA A 400 29.52 14.74 10.34
CA ALA A 400 29.41 14.55 11.79
C ALA A 400 28.05 14.00 12.23
N SER A 401 28.11 13.07 13.19
CA SER A 401 26.99 12.51 13.95
C SER A 401 26.01 13.62 14.34
N ARG A 402 24.90 13.71 13.61
CA ARG A 402 23.82 14.61 13.97
C ARG A 402 23.22 14.10 15.27
N LEU A 403 23.23 14.95 16.30
CA LEU A 403 22.34 14.90 17.48
C LEU A 403 20.97 14.30 17.10
N PRO A 404 20.28 13.58 18.00
CA PRO A 404 18.96 13.03 17.73
C PRO A 404 18.08 14.16 17.20
N ARG A 405 17.81 14.14 15.89
CA ARG A 405 16.93 15.12 15.26
C ARG A 405 15.63 15.00 16.02
N ALA A 406 15.17 16.11 16.61
CA ALA A 406 13.84 16.24 17.16
C ALA A 406 12.86 15.43 16.30
N ILE A 407 12.05 14.57 16.92
CA ILE A 407 11.05 13.78 16.21
C ILE A 407 10.23 14.78 15.42
N SER A 408 10.50 14.86 14.12
CA SER A 408 9.81 15.80 13.27
C SER A 408 8.34 15.41 13.35
N ALA A 409 7.48 16.33 13.75
CA ALA A 409 6.05 16.08 13.90
C ALA A 409 5.44 15.46 12.62
N ALA A 410 6.10 15.66 11.47
CA ALA A 410 5.82 15.01 10.20
C ALA A 410 5.92 13.47 10.19
N ARG A 411 6.48 12.83 11.24
CA ARG A 411 6.72 11.38 11.35
C ARG A 411 6.01 10.73 12.53
N LEU A 412 5.08 11.44 13.18
CA LEU A 412 4.29 10.86 14.25
C LEU A 412 3.37 9.74 13.73
N PRO A 413 3.07 8.71 14.55
CA PRO A 413 2.12 7.66 14.20
C PRO A 413 0.72 8.23 13.91
N HIS A 414 -0.06 7.54 13.07
CA HIS A 414 -1.41 7.98 12.68
C HIS A 414 -2.33 8.23 13.88
N GLY A 415 -2.34 7.33 14.87
CA GLY A 415 -3.18 7.49 16.07
C GLY A 415 -2.89 8.79 16.84
N VAL A 416 -1.61 9.12 17.02
CA VAL A 416 -1.20 10.36 17.70
C VAL A 416 -1.59 11.59 16.89
N LEU A 417 -1.41 11.55 15.56
CA LEU A 417 -1.80 12.65 14.68
C LEU A 417 -3.31 12.87 14.67
N LEU A 418 -4.12 11.80 14.68
CA LEU A 418 -5.57 11.90 14.77
C LEU A 418 -6.00 12.57 16.07
N SER A 419 -5.41 12.18 17.21
CA SER A 419 -5.70 12.82 18.51
C SER A 419 -5.28 14.30 18.56
N ILE A 420 -4.22 14.69 17.85
CA ILE A 420 -3.80 16.11 17.78
C ILE A 420 -4.74 16.90 16.87
N PHE A 421 -5.00 16.38 15.67
CA PHE A 421 -5.77 17.06 14.63
C PHE A 421 -7.22 17.28 15.02
N GLU A 422 -7.76 16.44 15.89
CA GLU A 422 -9.09 16.56 16.44
C GLU A 422 -9.39 17.92 17.12
N TYR A 423 -8.38 18.53 17.73
CA TYR A 423 -8.52 19.81 18.42
C TYR A 423 -8.30 21.02 17.52
N LEU A 424 -7.87 20.81 16.27
CA LEU A 424 -7.51 21.88 15.35
C LEU A 424 -8.74 22.42 14.59
N THR A 425 -8.65 23.69 14.18
CA THR A 425 -9.68 24.30 13.34
C THR A 425 -9.57 23.86 11.88
N LEU A 426 -10.61 24.05 11.06
CA LEU A 426 -10.55 23.79 9.62
C LEU A 426 -9.41 24.52 8.91
N ARG A 427 -9.10 25.75 9.34
CA ARG A 427 -8.00 26.54 8.78
C ARG A 427 -6.66 25.90 9.08
N ASP A 428 -6.47 25.43 10.30
CA ASP A 428 -5.23 24.78 10.74
C ASP A 428 -5.08 23.40 10.11
N LEU A 429 -6.17 22.62 9.99
CA LEU A 429 -6.15 21.36 9.25
C LEU A 429 -5.78 21.55 7.78
N ALA A 430 -6.30 22.59 7.12
CA ALA A 430 -5.91 22.91 5.76
C ALA A 430 -4.43 23.30 5.66
N ALA A 431 -3.88 23.98 6.67
CA ALA A 431 -2.45 24.24 6.75
C ALA A 431 -1.66 22.94 6.95
N CYS A 432 -2.06 22.08 7.89
CA CYS A 432 -1.45 20.77 8.16
C CYS A 432 -1.42 19.88 6.91
N MET A 433 -2.49 19.85 6.13
CA MET A 433 -2.56 19.14 4.85
C MET A 433 -1.49 19.59 3.84
N ARG A 434 -1.01 20.83 3.92
CA ARG A 434 0.00 21.39 3.00
C ARG A 434 1.43 21.19 3.51
N VAL A 435 1.62 20.83 4.78
CA VAL A 435 2.95 20.70 5.40
C VAL A 435 3.69 19.48 4.84
N CYS A 436 3.06 18.31 4.83
CA CYS A 436 3.68 17.09 4.32
C CYS A 436 2.66 16.06 3.85
N ARG A 437 3.11 15.13 2.98
CA ARG A 437 2.27 14.06 2.42
C ARG A 437 1.71 13.11 3.48
N HIS A 438 2.44 12.90 4.59
CA HIS A 438 2.01 12.03 5.68
C HIS A 438 0.77 12.59 6.40
N TRP A 439 0.81 13.87 6.78
CA TRP A 439 -0.33 14.56 7.39
C TRP A 439 -1.50 14.67 6.42
N TRP A 440 -1.22 14.93 5.15
CA TRP A 440 -2.23 14.92 4.11
C TRP A 440 -2.94 13.56 4.01
N ALA A 441 -2.19 12.45 3.97
CA ALA A 441 -2.76 11.10 3.91
C ALA A 441 -3.62 10.75 5.13
N VAL A 442 -3.24 11.19 6.34
CA VAL A 442 -4.04 11.01 7.56
C VAL A 442 -5.38 11.76 7.47
N LEU A 443 -5.37 12.99 6.95
CA LEU A 443 -6.55 13.85 6.85
C LEU A 443 -7.36 13.64 5.56
N GLU A 444 -6.85 12.85 4.61
CA GLU A 444 -7.52 12.54 3.34
C GLU A 444 -8.77 11.66 3.57
N TYR A 445 -8.67 10.69 4.48
CA TYR A 445 -9.79 9.82 4.88
C TYR A 445 -10.99 10.64 5.34
N GLN A 446 -12.10 10.52 4.62
CA GLN A 446 -13.27 11.37 4.79
C GLN A 446 -14.04 11.03 6.09
N ASP A 447 -14.06 9.75 6.48
CA ASP A 447 -14.76 9.24 7.68
C ASP A 447 -13.83 9.09 8.89
N SER A 448 -12.89 10.02 9.07
CA SER A 448 -12.02 10.01 10.25
C SER A 448 -12.70 10.67 11.46
N ILE A 449 -12.30 10.25 12.66
CA ILE A 449 -12.78 10.82 13.94
C ILE A 449 -12.57 12.34 14.05
N VAL A 450 -11.56 12.86 13.33
CA VAL A 450 -11.28 14.30 13.25
C VAL A 450 -12.42 15.04 12.53
N TRP A 451 -12.91 14.49 11.41
CA TRP A 451 -14.00 15.10 10.64
C TRP A 451 -15.34 14.94 11.36
N GLU A 452 -15.57 13.82 12.03
CA GLU A 452 -16.75 13.60 12.87
C GLU A 452 -16.86 14.65 13.98
N ARG A 453 -15.82 14.81 14.81
CA ARG A 453 -15.86 15.80 15.91
C ARG A 453 -15.93 17.24 15.41
N LEU A 454 -15.31 17.55 14.27
CA LEU A 454 -15.47 18.86 13.63
C LEU A 454 -16.88 19.10 13.09
N ALA A 455 -17.53 18.07 12.53
CA ALA A 455 -18.89 18.17 12.04
C ALA A 455 -19.85 18.49 13.19
N HIS A 456 -19.74 17.80 14.32
CA HIS A 456 -20.53 18.09 15.52
C HIS A 456 -20.29 19.48 16.12
N ARG A 457 -19.13 20.10 15.87
CA ARG A 457 -18.84 21.47 16.35
C ARG A 457 -19.36 22.55 15.40
N ILE A 458 -19.41 22.29 14.10
CA ILE A 458 -19.66 23.31 13.06
C ILE A 458 -21.09 23.21 12.50
N VAL A 459 -21.57 22.01 12.26
CA VAL A 459 -22.89 21.76 11.66
C VAL A 459 -23.93 21.75 12.79
N PRO A 460 -25.07 22.45 12.65
CA PRO A 460 -26.14 22.43 13.65
C PRO A 460 -26.65 21.01 13.94
N GLU A 461 -26.92 20.72 15.21
CA GLU A 461 -27.39 19.39 15.64
C GLU A 461 -28.71 18.99 14.98
N GLU A 462 -29.63 19.95 14.76
CA GLU A 462 -30.90 19.69 14.05
C GLU A 462 -30.67 19.15 12.63
N ALA A 463 -29.67 19.65 11.91
CA ALA A 463 -29.35 19.17 10.56
C ALA A 463 -28.66 17.80 10.59
N MET A 464 -27.87 17.51 11.62
CA MET A 464 -27.19 16.22 11.78
C MET A 464 -28.17 15.09 12.16
N ASN A 465 -29.23 15.43 12.88
CA ASN A 465 -30.27 14.49 13.32
C ASN A 465 -31.37 14.27 12.28
N ASP A 466 -31.43 15.10 11.23
CA ASP A 466 -32.40 14.94 10.13
C ASP A 466 -31.93 13.84 9.17
N PRO A 467 -32.63 12.69 9.10
CA PRO A 467 -32.23 11.56 8.27
C PRO A 467 -32.43 11.81 6.77
N CYS A 468 -33.25 12.80 6.39
CA CYS A 468 -33.61 13.06 5.00
C CYS A 468 -32.77 14.18 4.39
N LEU A 469 -32.42 15.21 5.16
CA LEU A 469 -31.74 16.40 4.64
C LEU A 469 -30.34 16.10 4.09
N LEU A 470 -29.51 15.36 4.83
CA LEU A 470 -28.10 15.10 4.47
C LEU A 470 -27.86 13.68 3.92
N SER A 471 -28.90 13.03 3.41
CA SER A 471 -28.88 11.62 2.96
C SER A 471 -27.86 11.34 1.85
N GLU A 472 -27.66 12.30 0.94
CA GLU A 472 -26.74 12.20 -0.20
C GLU A 472 -25.29 12.60 0.16
N THR A 473 -25.04 13.03 1.40
CA THR A 473 -23.70 13.38 1.92
C THR A 473 -23.30 12.43 3.04
N PRO A 474 -22.87 11.19 2.72
CA PRO A 474 -22.60 10.17 3.72
C PRO A 474 -21.44 10.55 4.65
N SER A 475 -20.41 11.24 4.14
CA SER A 475 -19.23 11.54 4.95
C SER A 475 -19.35 12.82 5.76
N TYR A 476 -18.82 12.84 6.99
CA TYR A 476 -18.77 14.04 7.84
C TYR A 476 -18.06 15.22 7.17
N LYS A 477 -17.02 14.95 6.37
CA LYS A 477 -16.31 15.98 5.61
C LYS A 477 -17.19 16.64 4.54
N GLU A 478 -18.09 15.86 3.93
CA GLU A 478 -19.07 16.34 2.96
C GLU A 478 -20.17 17.14 3.64
N LYS A 479 -20.67 16.69 4.80
CA LYS A 479 -21.65 17.43 5.62
C LYS A 479 -21.14 18.82 6.03
N ILE A 480 -19.88 18.90 6.49
CA ILE A 480 -19.23 20.19 6.78
C ILE A 480 -19.19 21.06 5.51
N ARG A 481 -18.78 20.48 4.38
CA ARG A 481 -18.72 21.21 3.10
C ARG A 481 -20.10 21.71 2.69
N ALA A 482 -21.13 20.89 2.82
CA ALA A 482 -22.51 21.26 2.53
C ALA A 482 -22.93 22.49 3.34
N TYR A 483 -22.63 22.51 4.65
CA TYR A 483 -22.97 23.62 5.53
C TYR A 483 -22.29 24.96 5.15
N PHE A 484 -21.05 24.92 4.65
CA PHE A 484 -20.35 26.13 4.17
C PHE A 484 -20.95 26.67 2.87
N PHE A 485 -21.57 25.82 2.05
CA PHE A 485 -22.25 26.21 0.82
C PHE A 485 -23.76 26.44 0.99
N ALA A 486 -24.30 26.25 2.20
CA ALA A 486 -25.70 26.46 2.54
C ALA A 486 -26.13 27.94 2.44
N TRP A 487 -27.39 28.23 2.79
CA TRP A 487 -27.97 29.57 2.73
C TRP A 487 -27.27 30.60 3.60
N ASN A 488 -27.17 31.83 3.10
CA ASN A 488 -26.54 32.94 3.82
C ASN A 488 -27.60 33.78 4.56
N PRO A 489 -27.62 33.78 5.91
CA PRO A 489 -28.57 34.60 6.66
C PRO A 489 -28.33 36.10 6.50
N ASN A 490 -27.10 36.51 6.15
CA ASN A 490 -26.74 37.92 5.95
C ASN A 490 -27.05 38.42 4.52
N ASP A 491 -27.38 37.52 3.60
CA ASP A 491 -27.64 37.84 2.19
C ASP A 491 -29.00 37.25 1.78
N SER A 492 -30.03 37.76 2.45
CA SER A 492 -31.41 37.29 2.41
C SER A 492 -32.36 38.49 2.46
N SER A 493 -33.54 38.37 1.84
CA SER A 493 -34.63 39.32 2.08
C SER A 493 -35.02 39.35 3.57
N LYS A 494 -35.52 40.50 4.02
CA LYS A 494 -36.01 40.72 5.41
C LYS A 494 -37.17 39.81 5.80
N ASN A 495 -37.92 39.32 4.81
CA ASN A 495 -39.09 38.45 5.04
C ASN A 495 -38.73 36.96 5.11
N ASN A 496 -37.45 36.63 4.89
CA ASN A 496 -36.96 35.26 4.95
C ASN A 496 -36.22 35.05 6.28
N TYR A 497 -36.48 33.93 6.93
CA TYR A 497 -35.81 33.48 8.14
C TYR A 497 -35.12 32.13 7.88
N LEU A 498 -33.86 31.99 8.27
CA LEU A 498 -33.14 30.72 8.15
C LEU A 498 -33.45 29.85 9.38
N ARG A 499 -33.93 28.62 9.16
CA ARG A 499 -34.18 27.66 10.24
C ARG A 499 -32.90 27.31 11.01
N PRO A 500 -32.98 26.84 12.27
CA PRO A 500 -31.78 26.55 13.07
C PRO A 500 -30.91 25.43 12.48
N ASN A 501 -31.49 24.54 11.66
CA ASN A 501 -30.74 23.58 10.84
C ASN A 501 -29.71 24.24 9.89
N GLY A 502 -29.89 25.51 9.51
CA GLY A 502 -28.99 26.29 8.65
C GLY A 502 -29.03 25.96 7.16
N PHE A 503 -29.88 25.02 6.73
CA PHE A 503 -30.03 24.57 5.34
C PHE A 503 -31.39 24.95 4.74
N THR A 504 -32.38 25.26 5.57
CA THR A 504 -33.76 25.53 5.14
C THR A 504 -34.12 26.99 5.40
N VAL A 505 -34.48 27.72 4.34
CA VAL A 505 -35.06 29.06 4.48
C VAL A 505 -36.57 28.96 4.58
N HIS A 506 -37.16 29.68 5.52
CA HIS A 506 -38.59 29.85 5.69
C HIS A 506 -38.99 31.27 5.27
N ARG A 507 -39.99 31.41 4.41
CA ARG A 507 -40.53 32.71 4.01
C ARG A 507 -41.75 33.08 4.84
N ASN A 508 -41.70 34.21 5.54
CA ASN A 508 -42.83 34.74 6.30
C ASN A 508 -43.99 35.14 5.36
N PRO A 509 -45.25 35.01 5.81
CA PRO A 509 -46.42 35.35 5.00
C PRO A 509 -46.56 36.87 4.83
N VAL A 510 -46.00 37.40 3.73
CA VAL A 510 -46.06 38.81 3.36
C VAL A 510 -46.67 38.95 1.96
N ALA A 511 -47.73 39.76 1.86
CA ALA A 511 -48.41 40.04 0.60
C ALA A 511 -47.59 40.98 -0.29
N GLN A 512 -47.80 40.89 -1.61
CA GLN A 512 -47.20 41.78 -2.61
C GLN A 512 -45.66 41.92 -2.48
N SER A 513 -44.98 40.83 -2.17
CA SER A 513 -43.52 40.80 -2.05
C SER A 513 -42.98 39.51 -2.69
N THR A 514 -41.93 39.62 -3.49
CA THR A 514 -41.07 38.49 -3.84
C THR A 514 -39.82 38.59 -3.00
N ASP A 515 -39.46 37.47 -2.37
CA ASP A 515 -38.33 37.41 -1.46
C ASP A 515 -37.38 36.30 -1.89
N GLY A 516 -36.10 36.62 -1.95
CA GLY A 516 -35.03 35.71 -2.31
C GLY A 516 -33.94 35.61 -1.26
N ILE A 517 -33.10 34.59 -1.41
CA ILE A 517 -31.92 34.34 -0.59
C ILE A 517 -30.81 33.76 -1.46
N ARG A 518 -29.55 34.04 -1.10
CA ARG A 518 -28.36 33.49 -1.75
C ARG A 518 -27.58 32.56 -0.83
N GLY A 519 -26.82 31.64 -1.43
CA GLY A 519 -25.86 30.81 -0.71
C GLY A 519 -24.68 31.60 -0.13
N LYS A 520 -24.02 31.05 0.89
CA LYS A 520 -22.84 31.65 1.55
C LYS A 520 -21.64 31.79 0.63
N ILE A 521 -21.42 30.80 -0.24
CA ILE A 521 -20.25 30.70 -1.12
C ILE A 521 -20.69 30.64 -2.57
N GLY A 522 -20.20 31.58 -3.37
CA GLY A 522 -20.31 31.55 -4.83
C GLY A 522 -19.13 30.83 -5.47
N VAL A 523 -19.35 30.31 -6.66
CA VAL A 523 -18.39 29.53 -7.44
C VAL A 523 -18.04 30.26 -8.74
N SER A 524 -16.82 30.03 -9.25
CA SER A 524 -16.36 30.61 -10.51
C SER A 524 -15.63 29.61 -11.41
N ASN A 525 -15.21 28.46 -10.87
CA ASN A 525 -14.39 27.47 -11.57
C ASN A 525 -14.83 26.07 -11.09
N GLY A 526 -14.73 25.07 -11.96
CA GLY A 526 -15.08 23.68 -11.66
C GLY A 526 -16.58 23.39 -11.78
N ILE A 527 -16.95 22.15 -11.45
CA ILE A 527 -18.32 21.64 -11.53
C ILE A 527 -18.90 21.50 -10.12
N HIS A 528 -20.10 22.02 -9.94
CA HIS A 528 -20.74 22.16 -8.63
C HIS A 528 -22.21 21.74 -8.69
N ALA A 529 -22.63 20.86 -7.77
CA ALA A 529 -24.01 20.40 -7.66
C ALA A 529 -24.67 20.80 -6.34
N TRP A 530 -25.88 21.35 -6.41
CA TRP A 530 -26.76 21.65 -5.27
C TRP A 530 -28.09 20.94 -5.44
N GLU A 531 -28.60 20.36 -4.36
CA GLU A 531 -29.93 19.79 -4.29
C GLU A 531 -30.88 20.78 -3.62
N PHE A 532 -32.03 21.02 -4.25
CA PHE A 532 -33.11 21.87 -3.77
C PHE A 532 -34.34 21.03 -3.46
N ILE A 533 -34.93 21.29 -2.30
CA ILE A 533 -36.20 20.70 -1.85
C ILE A 533 -37.12 21.84 -1.48
N TRP A 534 -38.24 21.95 -2.18
CA TRP A 534 -39.25 22.98 -1.96
C TRP A 534 -40.47 22.37 -1.28
N GLU A 535 -40.71 22.80 -0.06
CA GLU A 535 -41.83 22.40 0.77
C GLU A 535 -42.80 23.57 0.90
N GLY A 536 -44.09 23.27 0.78
CA GLY A 536 -45.13 24.30 0.68
C GLY A 536 -45.47 24.68 -0.76
N PRO A 537 -46.56 25.42 -0.95
CA PRO A 537 -47.10 25.68 -2.28
C PRO A 537 -46.27 26.74 -3.02
N LEU A 538 -46.08 26.55 -4.32
CA LEU A 538 -45.20 27.39 -5.14
C LEU A 538 -45.74 28.82 -5.35
N GLY A 539 -47.06 29.02 -5.24
CA GLY A 539 -47.70 30.30 -5.55
C GLY A 539 -47.63 30.65 -7.04
N THR A 540 -47.53 31.94 -7.36
CA THR A 540 -47.39 32.42 -8.75
C THR A 540 -45.94 32.47 -9.22
N VAL A 541 -44.97 32.49 -8.28
CA VAL A 541 -43.53 32.59 -8.57
C VAL A 541 -42.77 31.73 -7.57
N ALA A 542 -42.07 30.72 -8.10
CA ALA A 542 -41.10 29.92 -7.36
C ALA A 542 -39.92 29.63 -8.28
N CYS A 543 -38.81 30.36 -8.11
CA CYS A 543 -37.65 30.21 -8.95
C CYS A 543 -36.44 29.70 -8.17
N ILE A 544 -35.70 28.78 -8.78
CA ILE A 544 -34.38 28.34 -8.36
C ILE A 544 -33.36 28.65 -9.46
N GLY A 545 -32.12 28.95 -9.08
CA GLY A 545 -31.09 29.22 -10.07
C GLY A 545 -29.84 29.82 -9.45
N VAL A 546 -29.19 30.70 -10.21
CA VAL A 546 -27.94 31.34 -9.82
C VAL A 546 -27.99 32.84 -10.05
N GLY A 547 -27.26 33.59 -9.23
CA GLY A 547 -27.13 35.04 -9.39
C GLY A 547 -25.78 35.56 -8.94
N SER A 548 -25.42 36.73 -9.46
CA SER A 548 -24.27 37.49 -8.97
C SER A 548 -24.57 38.07 -7.59
N LYS A 549 -23.54 38.58 -6.91
CA LYS A 549 -23.69 39.28 -5.63
C LYS A 549 -24.57 40.54 -5.74
N HIS A 550 -24.72 41.09 -6.94
CA HIS A 550 -25.48 42.32 -7.20
C HIS A 550 -26.95 42.07 -7.57
N ALA A 551 -27.34 40.82 -7.83
CA ALA A 551 -28.73 40.50 -8.14
C ALA A 551 -29.70 40.93 -7.01
N ALA A 552 -30.90 41.36 -7.36
CA ALA A 552 -31.88 41.77 -6.36
C ALA A 552 -32.43 40.56 -5.56
N LEU A 553 -32.54 40.71 -4.24
CA LEU A 553 -33.13 39.68 -3.35
C LEU A 553 -34.53 40.02 -2.85
N HIS A 554 -35.04 41.20 -3.20
CA HIS A 554 -36.37 41.64 -2.79
C HIS A 554 -36.95 42.57 -3.85
N CYS A 555 -38.22 42.38 -4.19
CA CYS A 555 -39.00 43.34 -4.96
C CYS A 555 -40.44 43.38 -4.47
N GLN A 556 -41.08 44.53 -4.63
CA GLN A 556 -42.53 44.65 -4.43
C GLN A 556 -43.27 44.05 -5.63
N GLY A 557 -44.38 43.37 -5.36
CA GLY A 557 -45.17 42.63 -6.34
C GLY A 557 -44.81 41.14 -6.42
N TYR A 558 -45.47 40.43 -7.34
CA TYR A 558 -45.29 38.98 -7.55
C TYR A 558 -44.47 38.72 -8.82
N VAL A 559 -43.22 39.17 -8.82
CA VAL A 559 -42.31 39.10 -9.98
C VAL A 559 -41.21 38.07 -9.71
N ALA A 560 -40.80 37.31 -10.72
CA ALA A 560 -39.65 36.41 -10.63
C ALA A 560 -38.34 37.22 -10.52
N LEU A 561 -37.74 37.26 -9.32
CA LEU A 561 -36.48 37.97 -9.08
C LEU A 561 -35.32 37.33 -9.86
N LEU A 562 -35.20 36.00 -9.79
CA LEU A 562 -34.16 35.27 -10.52
C LEU A 562 -34.49 35.26 -12.01
N GLY A 563 -33.69 36.00 -12.77
CA GLY A 563 -33.88 36.25 -14.20
C GLY A 563 -34.56 37.58 -14.53
N SER A 564 -34.86 38.43 -13.54
CA SER A 564 -35.41 39.78 -13.79
C SER A 564 -34.36 40.77 -14.31
N ASP A 565 -33.08 40.51 -14.04
CA ASP A 565 -31.95 41.34 -14.45
C ASP A 565 -30.93 40.52 -15.26
N ASP A 566 -29.88 41.20 -15.73
CA ASP A 566 -28.72 40.57 -16.39
C ASP A 566 -27.76 39.90 -15.38
N GLN A 567 -28.05 40.01 -14.08
CA GLN A 567 -27.24 39.49 -12.98
C GLN A 567 -27.69 38.12 -12.47
N SER A 568 -28.84 37.61 -12.92
CA SER A 568 -29.43 36.37 -12.43
C SER A 568 -30.04 35.50 -13.54
N TRP A 569 -30.06 34.20 -13.28
CA TRP A 569 -30.61 33.17 -14.16
C TRP A 569 -31.48 32.26 -13.30
N GLY A 570 -32.75 32.14 -13.65
CA GLY A 570 -33.73 31.42 -12.84
C GLY A 570 -34.60 30.49 -13.65
N TRP A 571 -34.92 29.33 -13.11
CA TRP A 571 -35.97 28.45 -13.60
C TRP A 571 -37.20 28.59 -12.71
N ASN A 572 -38.32 29.07 -13.27
CA ASN A 572 -39.60 29.14 -12.58
C ASN A 572 -40.30 27.78 -12.61
N LEU A 573 -40.48 27.19 -11.43
CA LEU A 573 -41.06 25.86 -11.22
C LEU A 573 -42.59 25.84 -11.39
N VAL A 574 -43.25 27.01 -11.35
CA VAL A 574 -44.71 27.12 -11.52
C VAL A 574 -45.10 26.89 -12.99
N ASP A 575 -44.45 27.65 -13.88
CA ASP A 575 -44.79 27.69 -15.31
C ASP A 575 -43.79 26.94 -16.19
N ASN A 576 -42.76 26.33 -15.58
CA ASN A 576 -41.68 25.62 -16.28
C ASN A 576 -40.98 26.49 -17.34
N GLN A 577 -40.66 27.74 -16.98
CA GLN A 577 -40.01 28.72 -17.86
C GLN A 577 -38.63 29.12 -17.33
N LEU A 578 -37.66 29.22 -18.23
CA LEU A 578 -36.36 29.82 -17.93
C LEU A 578 -36.41 31.33 -18.09
N MET A 579 -35.87 32.04 -17.12
CA MET A 579 -35.91 33.50 -16.99
C MET A 579 -34.50 34.08 -17.00
N HIS A 580 -34.28 35.13 -17.79
CA HIS A 580 -33.08 35.99 -17.75
C HIS A 580 -33.36 37.35 -18.38
N ASN A 581 -32.76 38.42 -17.84
CA ASN A 581 -32.87 39.78 -18.38
C ASN A 581 -34.33 40.24 -18.62
N ASN A 582 -35.20 39.94 -17.65
CA ASN A 582 -36.64 40.25 -17.65
C ASN A 582 -37.44 39.59 -18.80
N ALA A 583 -36.93 38.51 -19.38
CA ALA A 583 -37.57 37.77 -20.47
C ALA A 583 -37.67 36.26 -20.18
N GLN A 584 -38.76 35.66 -20.66
CA GLN A 584 -38.91 34.21 -20.76
C GLN A 584 -38.11 33.71 -21.96
N ILE A 585 -37.10 32.89 -21.71
CA ILE A 585 -36.18 32.38 -22.75
C ILE A 585 -36.81 31.20 -23.47
N SER A 586 -37.20 30.17 -22.72
CA SER A 586 -37.76 28.94 -23.27
C SER A 586 -38.43 28.10 -22.18
N PRO A 587 -39.42 27.26 -22.54
CA PRO A 587 -39.93 26.22 -21.65
C PRO A 587 -38.84 25.20 -21.30
N TYR A 588 -38.83 24.73 -20.06
CA TYR A 588 -37.89 23.76 -19.52
C TYR A 588 -38.56 22.88 -18.47
N PRO A 589 -38.39 21.53 -18.51
CA PRO A 589 -37.53 20.75 -19.41
C PRO A 589 -37.98 20.71 -20.87
N ARG A 590 -37.04 20.47 -21.82
CA ARG A 590 -37.33 20.43 -23.27
C ARG A 590 -37.93 19.09 -23.71
N VAL A 591 -39.05 18.72 -23.11
CA VAL A 591 -39.82 17.50 -23.40
C VAL A 591 -41.28 17.84 -23.65
N ASN A 592 -41.95 17.03 -24.47
CA ASN A 592 -43.39 17.17 -24.69
C ASN A 592 -44.13 16.91 -23.36
N ASN A 593 -44.91 17.90 -22.91
CA ASN A 593 -45.61 17.90 -21.62
C ASN A 593 -44.67 17.77 -20.40
N PRO A 594 -43.86 18.80 -20.11
CA PRO A 594 -42.88 18.75 -19.03
C PRO A 594 -43.56 18.50 -17.67
N PRO A 595 -43.03 17.58 -16.84
CA PRO A 595 -43.62 17.32 -15.53
C PRO A 595 -43.54 18.59 -14.67
N LYS A 596 -44.65 18.91 -14.00
CA LYS A 596 -44.68 19.97 -13.00
C LYS A 596 -43.98 19.49 -11.72
N TYR A 597 -43.38 20.43 -11.00
CA TYR A 597 -42.79 20.15 -9.70
C TYR A 597 -43.85 19.64 -8.72
N GLN A 598 -43.56 18.54 -8.02
CA GLN A 598 -44.37 18.06 -6.90
C GLN A 598 -43.71 18.48 -5.58
N MET A 599 -44.52 18.88 -4.59
CA MET A 599 -44.01 19.35 -3.30
C MET A 599 -43.15 18.25 -2.65
N GLY A 600 -41.92 18.60 -2.27
CA GLY A 600 -40.94 17.64 -1.73
C GLY A 600 -40.07 16.94 -2.77
N ASP A 601 -40.25 17.20 -4.08
CA ASP A 601 -39.33 16.69 -5.11
C ASP A 601 -37.92 17.27 -4.91
N ARG A 602 -36.91 16.41 -5.10
CA ARG A 602 -35.48 16.78 -5.07
C ARG A 602 -35.03 17.17 -6.47
N ILE A 603 -34.75 18.45 -6.68
CA ILE A 603 -34.13 18.95 -7.91
C ILE A 603 -32.66 19.22 -7.65
N ARG A 604 -31.79 18.59 -8.43
CA ARG A 604 -30.36 18.88 -8.42
C ARG A 604 -30.02 19.89 -9.51
N MET A 605 -29.45 21.01 -9.12
CA MET A 605 -28.89 22.02 -10.01
C MET A 605 -27.39 21.79 -10.14
N VAL A 606 -26.91 21.62 -11.37
CA VAL A 606 -25.48 21.42 -11.65
C VAL A 606 -24.96 22.58 -12.51
N MET A 607 -23.95 23.26 -11.99
CA MET A 607 -23.27 24.35 -12.65
C MET A 607 -21.86 23.90 -13.05
N ASP A 608 -21.60 23.89 -14.35
CA ASP A 608 -20.26 23.70 -14.91
C ASP A 608 -19.68 25.08 -15.23
N CYS A 609 -18.84 25.58 -14.32
CA CYS A 609 -18.21 26.89 -14.49
C CYS A 609 -17.14 26.88 -15.59
N ASP A 610 -16.58 25.71 -15.92
CA ASP A 610 -15.51 25.58 -16.91
C ASP A 610 -16.09 25.55 -18.34
N ARG A 611 -17.30 25.00 -18.51
CA ARG A 611 -18.06 25.05 -19.77
C ARG A 611 -19.06 26.20 -19.86
N HIS A 612 -19.23 26.97 -18.79
CA HIS A 612 -20.20 28.06 -18.71
C HIS A 612 -21.65 27.60 -18.96
N THR A 613 -22.02 26.45 -18.39
CA THR A 613 -23.36 25.85 -18.54
C THR A 613 -24.03 25.58 -17.19
N LEU A 614 -25.35 25.68 -17.17
CA LEU A 614 -26.19 25.31 -16.02
C LEU A 614 -27.31 24.40 -16.48
N TYR A 615 -27.51 23.32 -15.75
CA TYR A 615 -28.54 22.33 -16.03
C TYR A 615 -29.13 21.77 -14.74
N PHE A 616 -30.28 21.11 -14.86
CA PHE A 616 -30.96 20.51 -13.73
C PHE A 616 -31.16 19.01 -13.97
N GLU A 617 -31.17 18.27 -12.87
CA GLU A 617 -31.45 16.84 -12.80
C GLU A 617 -32.56 16.63 -11.77
N ARG A 618 -33.39 15.61 -11.99
CA ARG A 618 -34.41 15.18 -11.02
C ARG A 618 -34.21 13.70 -10.74
N GLY A 619 -33.76 13.37 -9.53
CA GLY A 619 -33.27 12.02 -9.22
C GLY A 619 -32.08 11.65 -10.13
N THR A 620 -32.25 10.63 -10.97
CA THR A 620 -31.25 10.22 -11.97
C THR A 620 -31.54 10.76 -13.39
N GLU A 621 -32.61 11.53 -13.57
CA GLU A 621 -33.03 12.03 -14.89
C GLU A 621 -32.38 13.39 -15.20
N PHE A 622 -31.64 13.46 -16.30
CA PHE A 622 -31.12 14.72 -16.85
C PHE A 622 -32.22 15.48 -17.60
N LEU A 623 -32.51 16.72 -17.18
CA LEU A 623 -33.61 17.52 -17.73
C LEU A 623 -33.21 18.39 -18.94
N GLY A 624 -31.94 18.32 -19.37
CA GLY A 624 -31.39 19.13 -20.46
C GLY A 624 -30.61 20.34 -19.96
N VAL A 625 -29.87 21.01 -20.86
CA VAL A 625 -29.15 22.24 -20.51
C VAL A 625 -30.11 23.42 -20.43
N ALA A 626 -30.15 24.09 -19.28
CA ALA A 626 -31.02 25.24 -19.04
C ALA A 626 -30.40 26.53 -19.60
N PHE A 627 -29.18 26.86 -19.17
CA PHE A 627 -28.49 28.06 -19.61
C PHE A 627 -27.12 27.73 -20.20
N ASN A 628 -26.81 28.37 -21.33
CA ASN A 628 -25.52 28.32 -22.00
C ASN A 628 -24.86 29.70 -21.92
N ASN A 629 -23.53 29.75 -22.04
CA ASN A 629 -22.75 30.99 -22.08
C ASN A 629 -22.91 31.83 -20.80
N LEU A 630 -22.97 31.19 -19.63
CA LEU A 630 -22.92 31.91 -18.36
C LEU A 630 -21.64 32.75 -18.26
N PRO A 631 -21.71 33.97 -17.73
CA PRO A 631 -20.52 34.81 -17.65
C PRO A 631 -19.48 34.18 -16.70
N PRO A 632 -18.17 34.43 -16.92
CA PRO A 632 -17.09 33.97 -16.05
C PRO A 632 -17.01 34.79 -14.75
N LEU A 633 -18.16 34.96 -14.09
CA LEU A 633 -18.33 35.68 -12.85
C LEU A 633 -18.53 34.70 -11.70
N LYS A 634 -18.31 35.19 -10.48
CA LYS A 634 -18.63 34.42 -9.28
C LYS A 634 -20.14 34.40 -9.08
N LEU A 635 -20.75 33.25 -9.31
CA LEU A 635 -22.19 33.04 -9.21
C LEU A 635 -22.55 32.26 -7.95
N PHE A 636 -23.66 32.63 -7.32
CA PHE A 636 -24.15 32.06 -6.08
C PHE A 636 -25.45 31.31 -6.36
N PRO A 637 -25.66 30.11 -5.78
CA PRO A 637 -26.97 29.48 -5.83
C PRO A 637 -27.97 30.39 -5.11
N ALA A 638 -29.16 30.52 -5.68
CA ALA A 638 -30.18 31.43 -5.21
C ALA A 638 -31.57 30.85 -5.41
N MET A 639 -32.52 31.27 -4.58
CA MET A 639 -33.94 31.02 -4.79
C MET A 639 -34.74 32.31 -4.58
N CYS A 640 -35.93 32.39 -5.19
CA CYS A 640 -36.93 33.40 -4.85
C CYS A 640 -38.36 32.86 -4.90
N GLY A 641 -39.22 33.33 -4.00
CA GLY A 641 -40.62 32.91 -3.92
C GLY A 641 -41.54 34.00 -3.40
N VAL A 642 -42.84 33.85 -3.67
CA VAL A 642 -43.89 34.82 -3.29
C VAL A 642 -44.91 34.29 -2.28
N TYR A 643 -45.02 32.96 -2.15
CA TYR A 643 -46.00 32.35 -1.26
C TYR A 643 -45.49 32.34 0.19
N GLY A 644 -46.37 32.53 1.16
CA GLY A 644 -46.02 32.56 2.58
C GLY A 644 -45.96 31.16 3.20
N ASN A 645 -45.15 30.98 4.25
CA ASN A 645 -44.92 29.69 4.90
C ASN A 645 -44.32 28.62 3.97
N THR A 646 -43.63 29.03 2.92
CA THR A 646 -42.85 28.11 2.08
C THR A 646 -41.47 27.90 2.67
N GLU A 647 -40.97 26.69 2.51
CA GLU A 647 -39.67 26.29 3.00
C GLU A 647 -38.82 25.72 1.87
N VAL A 648 -37.60 26.20 1.77
CA VAL A 648 -36.69 25.74 0.71
C VAL A 648 -35.37 25.32 1.32
N SER A 649 -35.10 24.02 1.23
CA SER A 649 -33.84 23.42 1.67
C SER A 649 -32.87 23.35 0.51
N MET A 650 -31.60 23.72 0.75
CA MET A 650 -30.52 23.61 -0.23
C MET A 650 -29.32 22.89 0.37
N VAL A 651 -28.89 21.80 -0.27
CA VAL A 651 -27.75 20.99 0.15
C VAL A 651 -26.71 20.90 -0.96
N TYR A 652 -25.45 21.21 -0.66
CA TYR A 652 -24.39 21.13 -1.65
C TYR A 652 -23.72 19.75 -1.65
N LEU A 653 -23.71 19.09 -2.82
CA LEU A 653 -23.25 17.71 -2.99
C LEU A 653 -21.78 17.62 -3.43
N GLY A 654 -21.18 18.71 -3.90
CA GLY A 654 -19.82 18.71 -4.45
C GLY A 654 -19.78 18.57 -5.98
N PRO A 655 -18.61 18.23 -6.54
CA PRO A 655 -18.51 17.88 -7.95
C PRO A 655 -19.20 16.53 -8.19
N PRO A 656 -20.07 16.41 -9.22
CA PRO A 656 -20.71 15.14 -9.53
C PRO A 656 -19.66 14.07 -9.86
N LEU A 657 -19.76 12.90 -9.23
CA LEU A 657 -18.84 11.77 -9.40
C LEU A 657 -18.94 11.13 -10.79
N LEU A 658 -20.02 11.40 -11.50
CA LEU A 658 -20.33 10.93 -12.85
C LEU A 658 -20.83 12.12 -13.66
N GLY A 659 -20.18 12.36 -14.80
CA GLY A 659 -20.72 13.14 -15.90
C GLY A 659 -21.33 12.23 -16.95
#